data_AF-B9LWC4-F1
#
_entry.id   AF-B9LWC4-F1
#
_cell.length_a   1.000
_cell.length_b   1.000
_cell.length_c   1.000
_cell.angle_alpha   90.00
_cell.angle_beta   90.00
_cell.angle_gamma   90.00
#
_symmetry.space_group_name_H-M   'P 1'
#
loop_
_entity.id
_entity.type
_entity.pdbx_description
1 polymer ?
#
loop_
_entity_poly.entity_id
_entity_poly.type
_entity_poly.pdbx_seq_one_letter_code
_entity_poly.pdbx_strand_id
1 'polypeptide(L)'
;MYILQAMGQQPDPSPQQDATHLHLRPTDAALSPAAVTQGFCRLHSSDADTDGWTDRLFGTRAPTFEFRLQRPAGPDADLTLYAGSTDAPTATLHEGLRTACPNEYELTPATPESPAAVETPTPDDEGTSLAAVEWVGDAERRDDWQTQLTPFAVFQATDETRLPLAVIAEALTDTTAAVTYQVVCRRYRDWRGDARARQQQLEAGRDTPASRVVDDLVGDVLADTAPKKRPTQDRQRDPATAGRQEAIAAADPQYAFLVSARCVIRGPQAEPLARRLATILEGVSNAYYTIDGTVTTGADAEPVVEAVRERTVHEPTYDTARTKLPWTANRSRGLIMDAATLPAICLVDGTALTASGARAVDPTAADRTALPPPPASQLTRYRDSGLVIGQPLDQDGTPTADPIAVPPALQPLHVAWFGKTGSGKSTSLLTGMLANADATAGADILITPKGDAMADAYLRAHYARYGTLANVYYFDCAETLPALSFFDIRDQLAAGIDRTTAVEDLTDHYIEILEGVMGRDRFRQAVRSPDIIRQLVKALFDPVHGSDAFPHRDLQRTTARFHETGEPPPVVNDELQSMLYNVAANSQQSFDELLQGVHNRIEKIPLDERLGQLFNHVPEPGDSQFDLRSVIDEDAIIILDTGGLRTASQRVLTQTVLSQLWTALQRRAHTTEPADRALVNLYLEEAAQLVSSGIVDDLLAQSRSFGCSVTLATQFPGQLRVRDEAAYIELLNNVSTIVTGSVAVDTALTTRLATADLEPAAVGNRLRSLQRGQWLVRLPAPFGLEPPRPFLVASAPRPAGHPDRESFRPARETAFAAQRDVLIDRTRLEYGIDVTATRATTGSPETETAAGDEAAPADSETTVSRIDSALPYTERLPEPVIYDDERHALVCVACETPYDPTPAGLRAAMGCCHDPTTVDRADCPICDLPLKLTYTERHESAISDAGLRFLQAVYSAHQQQYDPTIEYDITRDSMRRLEEYVGIDATEVDELREAGLVSCDCRYPHTLYTVTPDGRDAIGVRHREGVAHGAGAGDLSESSFHVAMVEVGSQLLEAEYVDDPSSPATTVERYYEVREGRLDAAAVDETGAVVAALEAERINNDASRAIPEDYDKLAAEEPNAAIWIVKNREAAHAVIEALNTPPDGQPRVEKSYGKQTRPAVFTIDQPGLTDVFTFQSVRDTHLDASE
;
A
#
# COMPACT_ATOMS: atom_id res chain seq x y z
N MET A 1 57.88 -10.69 -11.12
CA MET A 1 58.85 -9.71 -11.66
C MET A 1 58.08 -8.82 -12.63
N TYR A 2 57.71 -7.65 -12.11
CA TYR A 2 57.10 -6.46 -12.73
C TYR A 2 56.80 -6.46 -14.24
N ILE A 3 55.53 -6.13 -14.54
CA ILE A 3 54.90 -5.59 -15.77
C ILE A 3 53.73 -6.49 -16.23
N LEU A 4 52.53 -6.17 -15.72
CA LEU A 4 51.21 -6.28 -16.37
C LEU A 4 50.15 -5.89 -15.33
N GLN A 5 50.17 -4.61 -14.94
CA GLN A 5 49.25 -3.98 -14.01
C GLN A 5 48.88 -2.60 -14.57
N ALA A 6 48.09 -2.61 -15.65
CA ALA A 6 47.40 -1.45 -16.21
C ALA A 6 46.54 -1.95 -17.37
N MET A 7 45.26 -2.23 -17.12
CA MET A 7 44.15 -2.18 -18.09
C MET A 7 42.91 -2.77 -17.43
N GLY A 8 42.08 -1.87 -16.89
CA GLY A 8 40.84 -2.22 -16.18
C GLY A 8 40.34 -1.12 -15.25
N GLN A 9 40.74 0.15 -15.43
CA GLN A 9 39.97 1.25 -14.87
C GLN A 9 38.69 1.35 -15.70
N GLN A 10 37.55 1.07 -15.06
CA GLN A 10 36.25 1.51 -15.55
C GLN A 10 36.34 3.00 -15.89
N PRO A 11 35.61 3.49 -16.90
CA PRO A 11 35.42 4.93 -17.01
C PRO A 11 34.85 5.40 -15.67
N ASP A 12 35.55 6.34 -15.05
CA ASP A 12 35.02 7.20 -13.99
C ASP A 12 33.57 7.54 -14.36
N PRO A 13 32.60 7.52 -13.42
CA PRO A 13 31.31 8.12 -13.71
C PRO A 13 31.60 9.53 -14.22
N SER A 14 31.15 9.82 -15.44
CA SER A 14 31.25 11.13 -16.07
C SER A 14 31.05 12.20 -15.00
N PRO A 15 31.98 13.17 -14.84
CA PRO A 15 31.90 14.15 -13.76
C PRO A 15 30.49 14.72 -13.77
N GLN A 16 29.78 14.54 -12.64
CA GLN A 16 28.49 15.19 -12.42
C GLN A 16 28.70 16.64 -12.83
N GLN A 17 27.95 17.11 -13.83
CA GLN A 17 27.94 18.53 -14.16
C GLN A 17 27.59 19.26 -12.87
N ASP A 18 28.51 20.09 -12.36
CA ASP A 18 28.28 20.84 -11.13
C ASP A 18 26.97 21.62 -11.28
N ALA A 19 26.04 21.38 -10.35
CA ALA A 19 24.74 22.04 -10.37
C ALA A 19 24.93 23.55 -10.28
N THR A 20 24.32 24.28 -11.22
CA THR A 20 24.53 25.73 -11.37
C THR A 20 23.59 26.57 -10.50
N HIS A 21 22.50 25.98 -10.00
CA HIS A 21 21.47 26.64 -9.20
C HIS A 21 21.00 25.73 -8.06
N LEU A 22 20.23 26.31 -7.15
CA LEU A 22 19.38 25.62 -6.18
C LEU A 22 17.93 25.76 -6.64
N HIS A 23 17.18 24.67 -6.64
CA HIS A 23 15.73 24.68 -6.71
C HIS A 23 15.18 24.91 -5.31
N LEU A 24 14.34 25.94 -5.16
CA LEU A 24 13.70 26.34 -3.91
C LEU A 24 12.26 25.86 -3.91
N ARG A 25 11.95 24.87 -3.08
CA ARG A 25 10.57 24.42 -2.88
C ARG A 25 10.04 24.91 -1.54
N PRO A 26 9.03 25.81 -1.52
CA PRO A 26 8.44 26.29 -0.29
C PRO A 26 7.61 25.22 0.41
N THR A 27 7.29 25.45 1.68
CA THR A 27 6.41 24.58 2.49
C THR A 27 5.28 25.37 3.13
N ASP A 28 4.43 24.69 3.90
CA ASP A 28 3.42 25.29 4.77
C ASP A 28 4.00 25.97 6.04
N ALA A 29 5.33 26.02 6.18
CA ALA A 29 6.00 26.81 7.21
C ALA A 29 6.18 28.26 6.76
N ALA A 30 5.70 29.20 7.57
CA ALA A 30 5.85 30.63 7.32
C ALA A 30 7.32 31.06 7.41
N LEU A 31 7.73 31.99 6.55
CA LEU A 31 9.07 32.58 6.60
C LEU A 31 9.16 33.54 7.81
N SER A 32 10.29 33.57 8.52
CA SER A 32 10.49 34.56 9.60
C SER A 32 11.14 35.83 9.03
N PRO A 33 10.56 37.04 9.19
CA PRO A 33 11.16 38.27 8.65
C PRO A 33 12.58 38.54 9.16
N ALA A 34 12.85 38.20 10.42
CA ALA A 34 14.16 38.36 11.02
C ALA A 34 15.19 37.40 10.42
N ALA A 35 14.83 36.12 10.23
CA ALA A 35 15.70 35.11 9.63
C ALA A 35 15.97 35.43 8.15
N VAL A 36 14.93 35.80 7.40
CA VAL A 36 15.00 36.23 5.99
C VAL A 36 15.98 37.41 5.84
N THR A 37 15.81 38.46 6.64
CA THR A 37 16.72 39.63 6.61
C THR A 37 18.15 39.22 6.94
N GLN A 38 18.35 38.37 7.95
CA GLN A 38 19.67 37.89 8.34
C GLN A 38 20.34 37.07 7.23
N GLY A 39 19.59 36.22 6.52
CA GLY A 39 20.11 35.44 5.39
C GLY A 39 20.56 36.32 4.23
N PHE A 40 19.80 37.36 3.89
CA PHE A 40 20.22 38.33 2.88
C PHE A 40 21.39 39.20 3.33
N CYS A 41 21.52 39.54 4.61
CA CYS A 41 22.74 40.16 5.15
C CYS A 41 23.97 39.25 5.01
N ARG A 42 23.82 37.92 5.15
CA ARG A 42 24.90 36.95 4.88
C ARG A 42 25.26 36.88 3.40
N LEU A 43 24.28 36.83 2.50
CA LEU A 43 24.51 36.88 1.06
C LEU A 43 25.27 38.16 0.66
N HIS A 44 24.88 39.32 1.22
CA HIS A 44 25.58 40.59 0.99
C HIS A 44 27.05 40.57 1.47
N SER A 45 27.32 39.86 2.58
CA SER A 45 28.64 39.78 3.20
C SER A 45 29.55 38.73 2.56
N SER A 46 29.06 38.02 1.54
CA SER A 46 29.81 36.99 0.84
C SER A 46 30.82 37.62 -0.13
N ASP A 47 32.03 37.08 -0.17
CA ASP A 47 33.08 37.49 -1.12
C ASP A 47 33.19 36.46 -2.26
N ALA A 48 33.63 36.92 -3.43
CA ALA A 48 33.91 36.04 -4.56
C ALA A 48 35.18 35.19 -4.34
N ASP A 49 35.29 34.09 -5.10
CA ASP A 49 36.50 33.26 -5.09
C ASP A 49 37.73 34.11 -5.47
N THR A 50 38.81 33.92 -4.71
CA THR A 50 40.07 34.65 -4.90
C THR A 50 41.04 33.79 -5.70
N ASP A 51 41.05 33.98 -7.02
CA ASP A 51 41.88 33.17 -7.94
C ASP A 51 43.09 33.91 -8.51
N GLY A 52 43.65 34.88 -7.77
CA GLY A 52 44.92 35.46 -8.19
C GLY A 52 45.47 36.61 -7.37
N TRP A 53 46.73 36.95 -7.67
CA TRP A 53 47.40 38.14 -7.13
C TRP A 53 46.72 39.45 -7.58
N THR A 54 45.96 39.42 -8.69
CA THR A 54 45.33 40.58 -9.33
C THR A 54 44.11 41.03 -8.54
N ASP A 55 43.36 40.08 -7.97
CA ASP A 55 42.19 40.35 -7.15
C ASP A 55 42.57 40.98 -5.80
N ARG A 56 43.81 40.76 -5.32
CA ARG A 56 44.36 41.45 -4.14
C ARG A 56 44.75 42.91 -4.40
N LEU A 57 45.01 43.30 -5.66
CA LEU A 57 45.41 44.65 -6.04
C LEU A 57 44.22 45.52 -6.47
N PHE A 58 43.18 44.92 -7.05
CA PHE A 58 42.02 45.63 -7.60
C PHE A 58 40.70 45.37 -6.84
N GLY A 59 40.71 44.47 -5.85
CA GLY A 59 39.54 44.04 -5.09
C GLY A 59 38.79 42.90 -5.78
N THR A 60 38.24 41.97 -5.00
CA THR A 60 37.35 40.91 -5.50
C THR A 60 36.06 41.50 -6.04
N ARG A 61 35.62 41.04 -7.22
CA ARG A 61 34.31 41.38 -7.78
C ARG A 61 33.24 40.85 -6.83
N ALA A 62 32.20 41.64 -6.52
CA ALA A 62 31.12 41.15 -5.67
C ALA A 62 30.33 40.04 -6.40
N PRO A 63 29.96 38.95 -5.71
CA PRO A 63 29.17 37.89 -6.32
C PRO A 63 27.82 38.44 -6.78
N THR A 64 27.31 37.86 -7.87
CA THR A 64 25.97 38.18 -8.39
C THR A 64 25.05 37.02 -8.11
N PHE A 65 23.91 37.31 -7.48
CA PHE A 65 22.88 36.32 -7.17
C PHE A 65 21.70 36.49 -8.12
N GLU A 66 21.16 35.37 -8.60
CA GLU A 66 19.99 35.31 -9.46
C GLU A 66 18.86 34.58 -8.70
N PHE A 67 17.66 35.13 -8.73
CA PHE A 67 16.42 34.45 -8.32
C PHE A 67 15.51 34.39 -9.53
N ARG A 68 15.04 33.19 -9.89
CA ARG A 68 14.33 32.96 -11.14
C ARG A 68 13.10 32.09 -10.94
N LEU A 69 11.93 32.62 -11.26
CA LEU A 69 10.69 31.86 -11.34
C LEU A 69 10.44 31.53 -12.82
N GLN A 70 10.40 30.23 -13.15
CA GLN A 70 10.36 29.75 -14.52
C GLN A 70 9.17 28.83 -14.74
N ARG A 71 8.47 29.03 -15.86
CA ARG A 71 7.40 28.17 -16.39
C ARG A 71 7.73 27.83 -17.85
N PRO A 72 7.94 26.56 -18.20
CA PRO A 72 8.00 26.12 -19.60
C PRO A 72 6.68 26.34 -20.36
N ALA A 73 6.70 26.30 -21.69
CA ALA A 73 5.48 26.36 -22.48
C ALA A 73 4.68 25.05 -22.34
N GLY A 74 3.35 25.14 -22.31
CA GLY A 74 2.46 23.98 -22.28
C GLY A 74 1.34 24.09 -21.24
N PRO A 75 0.27 23.29 -21.39
CA PRO A 75 -0.84 23.28 -20.44
C PRO A 75 -0.44 22.68 -19.08
N ASP A 76 0.40 21.64 -19.08
CA ASP A 76 0.79 20.86 -17.89
C ASP A 76 2.21 21.18 -17.39
N ALA A 77 2.79 22.32 -17.81
CA ALA A 77 4.12 22.72 -17.32
C ALA A 77 4.07 23.05 -15.82
N ASP A 78 5.14 22.78 -15.08
CA ASP A 78 5.26 23.18 -13.67
C ASP A 78 5.89 24.57 -13.54
N LEU A 79 5.59 25.26 -12.44
CA LEU A 79 6.21 26.55 -12.10
C LEU A 79 7.31 26.32 -11.06
N THR A 80 8.54 26.65 -11.40
CA THR A 80 9.71 26.29 -10.58
C THR A 80 10.52 27.52 -10.18
N LEU A 81 10.92 27.61 -8.90
CA LEU A 81 11.73 28.71 -8.36
C LEU A 81 13.19 28.27 -8.19
N TYR A 82 14.10 28.99 -8.83
CA TYR A 82 15.53 28.73 -8.78
C TYR A 82 16.28 29.90 -8.14
N ALA A 83 17.40 29.62 -7.50
CA ALA A 83 18.39 30.62 -7.11
C ALA A 83 19.78 30.19 -7.61
N GLY A 84 20.53 31.10 -8.22
CA GLY A 84 21.88 30.85 -8.73
C GLY A 84 22.88 31.88 -8.22
N SER A 85 24.16 31.51 -8.21
CA SER A 85 25.27 32.43 -7.94
C SER A 85 26.25 32.45 -9.12
N THR A 86 26.76 33.63 -9.44
CA THR A 86 27.87 33.84 -10.37
C THR A 86 29.03 34.44 -9.58
N ASP A 87 30.25 33.99 -9.88
CA ASP A 87 31.49 34.37 -9.19
C ASP A 87 31.53 33.96 -7.69
N ALA A 88 30.68 33.02 -7.26
CA ALA A 88 30.74 32.39 -5.94
C ALA A 88 30.22 30.93 -5.98
N PRO A 89 30.72 30.03 -5.12
CA PRO A 89 30.23 28.67 -5.02
C PRO A 89 28.75 28.61 -4.65
N THR A 90 28.01 27.65 -5.22
CA THR A 90 26.60 27.39 -4.90
C THR A 90 26.39 27.13 -3.39
N ALA A 91 27.41 26.64 -2.68
CA ALA A 91 27.40 26.47 -1.23
C ALA A 91 27.18 27.79 -0.45
N THR A 92 27.76 28.90 -0.91
CA THR A 92 27.58 30.22 -0.29
C THR A 92 26.14 30.71 -0.42
N LEU A 93 25.53 30.48 -1.58
CA LEU A 93 24.11 30.74 -1.79
C LEU A 93 23.24 29.85 -0.89
N HIS A 94 23.57 28.56 -0.78
CA HIS A 94 22.86 27.60 0.07
C HIS A 94 22.87 28.03 1.54
N GLU A 95 24.02 28.44 2.10
CA GLU A 95 24.12 28.92 3.48
C GLU A 95 23.28 30.17 3.75
N GLY A 96 23.31 31.14 2.83
CA GLY A 96 22.52 32.37 2.93
C GLY A 96 21.02 32.10 2.89
N LEU A 97 20.58 31.24 1.96
CA LEU A 97 19.18 30.84 1.84
C LEU A 97 18.72 29.95 2.98
N ARG A 98 19.57 29.05 3.49
CA ARG A 98 19.27 28.24 4.68
C ARG A 98 19.11 29.07 5.95
N THR A 99 19.78 30.23 6.01
CA THR A 99 19.54 31.21 7.08
C THR A 99 18.21 31.94 6.89
N ALA A 100 17.81 32.18 5.63
CA ALA A 100 16.58 32.92 5.30
C ALA A 100 15.30 32.06 5.42
N CYS A 101 15.37 30.80 5.01
CA CYS A 101 14.26 29.86 4.96
C CYS A 101 14.29 28.88 6.14
N PRO A 102 13.12 28.40 6.61
CA PRO A 102 13.07 27.38 7.65
C PRO A 102 13.60 26.03 7.14
N ASN A 103 13.93 25.10 8.04
CA ASN A 103 14.56 23.83 7.68
C ASN A 103 13.67 22.94 6.80
N GLU A 104 12.36 23.15 6.87
CA GLU A 104 11.36 22.45 6.08
C GLU A 104 11.45 22.80 4.59
N TYR A 105 12.00 23.97 4.22
CA TYR A 105 12.18 24.34 2.81
C TYR A 105 13.23 23.46 2.16
N GLU A 106 12.89 22.87 1.02
CA GLU A 106 13.82 22.04 0.26
C GLU A 106 14.65 22.94 -0.67
N LEU A 107 15.97 22.90 -0.49
CA LEU A 107 16.95 23.57 -1.34
C LEU A 107 17.81 22.51 -2.03
N THR A 108 17.35 22.05 -3.21
CA THR A 108 18.00 20.95 -3.93
C THR A 108 18.87 21.48 -5.07
N PRO A 109 20.07 20.90 -5.32
CA PRO A 109 20.88 21.29 -6.47
C PRO A 109 20.14 21.04 -7.79
N ALA A 110 20.14 22.02 -8.69
CA ALA A 110 19.48 21.93 -9.98
C ALA A 110 20.29 22.61 -11.10
N THR A 111 20.13 22.12 -12.33
CA THR A 111 20.65 22.77 -13.54
C THR A 111 19.45 23.11 -14.43
N PRO A 112 18.79 24.25 -14.19
CA PRO A 112 17.58 24.59 -14.91
C PRO A 112 17.89 24.90 -16.36
N GLU A 113 16.92 24.66 -17.25
CA GLU A 113 17.09 24.94 -18.67
C GLU A 113 17.51 26.39 -18.92
N SER A 114 18.31 26.58 -19.97
CA SER A 114 18.72 27.93 -20.37
C SER A 114 17.48 28.78 -20.62
N PRO A 115 17.46 30.06 -20.22
CA PRO A 115 16.41 31.00 -20.62
C PRO A 115 16.21 31.08 -22.14
N ALA A 116 17.19 30.61 -22.93
CA ALA A 116 17.16 30.51 -24.39
C ALA A 116 16.50 29.22 -24.96
N ALA A 117 16.27 28.19 -24.14
CA ALA A 117 15.64 26.93 -24.56
C ALA A 117 14.11 27.01 -24.70
N VAL A 118 13.52 28.17 -24.35
CA VAL A 118 12.19 28.55 -24.83
C VAL A 118 12.29 28.75 -26.35
N GLU A 119 11.99 27.67 -27.09
CA GLU A 119 12.41 27.39 -28.46
C GLU A 119 12.46 28.59 -29.41
N THR A 120 13.51 28.62 -30.24
CA THR A 120 13.61 29.50 -31.41
C THR A 120 12.43 29.15 -32.33
N PRO A 121 11.62 30.11 -32.81
CA PRO A 121 10.40 29.78 -33.54
C PRO A 121 10.76 28.89 -34.72
N THR A 122 10.18 27.69 -34.77
CA THR A 122 10.16 26.94 -36.01
C THR A 122 9.35 27.73 -37.04
N PRO A 123 9.71 27.70 -38.33
CA PRO A 123 9.03 28.50 -39.36
C PRO A 123 7.52 28.19 -39.53
N ASP A 124 7.00 27.19 -38.81
CA ASP A 124 5.58 26.83 -38.74
C ASP A 124 4.81 27.48 -37.56
N ASP A 125 5.46 28.28 -36.69
CA ASP A 125 4.82 29.00 -35.58
C ASP A 125 4.16 30.32 -36.02
N GLU A 126 3.09 30.25 -36.80
CA GLU A 126 2.19 31.39 -36.97
C GLU A 126 1.41 31.65 -35.67
N GLY A 127 1.90 32.57 -34.82
CA GLY A 127 1.13 33.10 -33.68
C GLY A 127 1.87 33.27 -32.34
N THR A 128 3.16 32.95 -32.24
CA THR A 128 3.93 33.14 -31.00
C THR A 128 4.30 34.62 -30.79
N SER A 129 3.64 35.27 -29.83
CA SER A 129 3.96 36.64 -29.41
C SER A 129 5.06 36.66 -28.35
N LEU A 130 5.98 37.64 -28.44
CA LEU A 130 7.02 37.91 -27.43
C LEU A 130 6.70 39.22 -26.71
N ALA A 131 6.73 39.19 -25.39
CA ALA A 131 6.62 40.38 -24.55
C ALA A 131 7.60 40.29 -23.37
N ALA A 132 8.06 41.45 -22.89
CA ALA A 132 8.90 41.54 -21.71
C ALA A 132 8.46 42.70 -20.81
N VAL A 133 8.64 42.52 -19.51
CA VAL A 133 8.45 43.52 -18.47
C VAL A 133 9.79 43.81 -17.84
N GLU A 134 10.17 45.08 -17.75
CA GLU A 134 11.34 45.54 -17.01
C GLU A 134 10.87 46.53 -15.94
N TRP A 135 11.16 46.23 -14.67
CA TRP A 135 10.76 47.10 -13.56
C TRP A 135 11.83 48.16 -13.32
N VAL A 136 11.38 49.42 -13.27
CA VAL A 136 12.23 50.60 -13.08
C VAL A 136 11.79 51.37 -11.85
N GLY A 137 12.75 51.94 -11.14
CA GLY A 137 12.49 52.79 -9.99
C GLY A 137 12.23 54.22 -10.45
N ASP A 138 11.17 54.85 -9.96
CA ASP A 138 10.82 56.24 -10.19
C ASP A 138 10.87 57.02 -8.86
N ALA A 139 11.80 57.96 -8.78
CA ALA A 139 12.05 58.73 -7.56
C ALA A 139 11.44 60.15 -7.69
N GLU A 140 10.57 60.56 -6.77
CA GLU A 140 9.92 61.89 -6.82
C GLU A 140 10.98 63.00 -6.85
N ARG A 141 11.98 62.88 -5.98
CA ARG A 141 13.23 63.65 -6.04
C ARG A 141 14.38 62.74 -6.39
N ARG A 142 15.42 63.33 -6.97
CA ARG A 142 16.60 62.64 -7.46
C ARG A 142 17.23 61.66 -6.47
N ASP A 143 17.25 62.01 -5.20
CA ASP A 143 17.88 61.19 -4.15
C ASP A 143 16.87 60.29 -3.41
N ASP A 144 15.56 60.34 -3.74
CA ASP A 144 14.49 59.58 -3.06
C ASP A 144 14.68 58.05 -3.17
N TRP A 145 15.54 57.55 -4.06
CA TRP A 145 16.01 56.15 -4.06
C TRP A 145 16.64 55.71 -2.72
N GLN A 146 17.07 56.65 -1.87
CA GLN A 146 17.59 56.37 -0.51
C GLN A 146 16.50 56.09 0.53
N THR A 147 15.21 56.19 0.16
CA THR A 147 14.10 55.86 1.07
C THR A 147 13.81 54.37 1.04
N GLN A 148 13.50 53.77 2.21
CA GLN A 148 13.23 52.33 2.30
C GLN A 148 11.96 51.95 1.55
N LEU A 149 12.08 51.06 0.56
CA LEU A 149 10.95 50.38 -0.07
C LEU A 149 10.29 49.41 0.90
N THR A 150 9.03 49.05 0.69
CA THR A 150 8.24 48.26 1.64
C THR A 150 8.96 46.95 2.05
N PRO A 151 9.34 46.76 3.32
CA PRO A 151 10.11 45.60 3.75
C PRO A 151 9.25 44.34 3.81
N PHE A 152 9.89 43.18 3.66
CA PHE A 152 9.26 41.85 3.68
C PHE A 152 8.29 41.66 4.86
N ALA A 153 8.68 42.14 6.06
CA ALA A 153 7.88 42.03 7.28
C ALA A 153 6.47 42.64 7.16
N VAL A 154 6.28 43.69 6.35
CA VAL A 154 4.98 44.35 6.19
C VAL A 154 4.00 43.44 5.47
N PHE A 155 4.46 42.70 4.46
CA PHE A 155 3.63 41.77 3.68
C PHE A 155 3.18 40.53 4.48
N GLN A 156 3.80 40.24 5.62
CA GLN A 156 3.37 39.18 6.53
C GLN A 156 2.52 39.69 7.70
N ALA A 157 2.58 40.99 8.02
CA ALA A 157 1.93 41.53 9.21
C ALA A 157 0.42 41.81 9.02
N THR A 158 -0.06 41.89 7.77
CA THR A 158 -1.44 42.28 7.46
C THR A 158 -2.04 41.31 6.44
N ASP A 159 -3.19 40.71 6.77
CA ASP A 159 -3.92 39.77 5.89
C ASP A 159 -4.34 40.40 4.54
N GLU A 160 -4.40 41.72 4.46
CA GLU A 160 -4.78 42.48 3.25
C GLU A 160 -3.64 42.62 2.22
N THR A 161 -2.38 42.41 2.62
CA THR A 161 -1.21 42.56 1.76
C THR A 161 -0.58 41.20 1.46
N ARG A 162 -0.29 40.92 0.19
CA ARG A 162 0.32 39.65 -0.26
C ARG A 162 1.72 39.87 -0.81
N LEU A 163 2.58 38.84 -0.68
CA LEU A 163 3.93 38.88 -1.22
C LEU A 163 3.91 39.03 -2.75
N PRO A 164 4.65 40.00 -3.33
CA PRO A 164 4.66 40.24 -4.76
C PRO A 164 4.98 38.99 -5.59
N LEU A 165 5.96 38.18 -5.16
CA LEU A 165 6.32 36.96 -5.89
C LEU A 165 5.22 35.89 -5.85
N ALA A 166 4.45 35.80 -4.75
CA ALA A 166 3.27 34.93 -4.68
C ALA A 166 2.19 35.39 -5.67
N VAL A 167 1.97 36.70 -5.79
CA VAL A 167 1.03 37.28 -6.78
C VAL A 167 1.50 37.03 -8.22
N ILE A 168 2.82 37.09 -8.49
CA ILE A 168 3.37 36.69 -9.80
C ILE A 168 3.09 35.21 -10.04
N ALA A 169 3.42 34.31 -9.11
CA ALA A 169 3.20 32.87 -9.26
C ALA A 169 1.74 32.52 -9.58
N GLU A 170 0.79 33.18 -8.91
CA GLU A 170 -0.66 33.04 -9.17
C GLU A 170 -1.08 33.56 -10.55
N ALA A 171 -0.51 34.67 -11.00
CA ALA A 171 -0.80 35.20 -12.33
C ALA A 171 -0.33 34.27 -13.45
N LEU A 172 0.61 33.36 -13.15
CA LEU A 172 1.17 32.38 -14.08
C LEU A 172 0.47 31.01 -14.04
N THR A 173 -0.50 30.79 -13.14
CA THR A 173 -1.17 29.48 -13.04
C THR A 173 -2.00 29.12 -14.29
N ASP A 174 -2.68 30.10 -14.88
CA ASP A 174 -3.64 29.86 -15.98
C ASP A 174 -3.04 30.11 -17.38
N THR A 175 -1.72 30.31 -17.49
CA THR A 175 -1.06 30.58 -18.78
C THR A 175 -0.43 29.34 -19.39
N THR A 176 -0.50 29.22 -20.71
CA THR A 176 0.24 28.20 -21.48
C THR A 176 1.54 28.75 -22.06
N ALA A 177 1.79 30.06 -21.91
CA ALA A 177 3.01 30.71 -22.37
C ALA A 177 4.20 30.33 -21.50
N ALA A 178 5.38 30.25 -22.12
CA ALA A 178 6.63 30.16 -21.38
C ALA A 178 6.94 31.50 -20.72
N VAL A 179 7.26 31.47 -19.43
CA VAL A 179 7.55 32.67 -18.64
C VAL A 179 8.83 32.49 -17.85
N THR A 180 9.67 33.53 -17.86
CA THR A 180 10.86 33.63 -17.02
C THR A 180 10.85 34.98 -16.30
N TYR A 181 10.50 34.96 -15.02
CA TYR A 181 10.71 36.09 -14.11
C TYR A 181 12.09 35.96 -13.46
N GLN A 182 12.89 37.01 -13.50
CA GLN A 182 14.26 37.00 -13.01
C GLN A 182 14.57 38.28 -12.23
N VAL A 183 15.15 38.10 -11.04
CA VAL A 183 15.76 39.15 -10.23
C VAL A 183 17.25 38.84 -10.14
N VAL A 184 18.08 39.75 -10.60
CA VAL A 184 19.54 39.68 -10.43
C VAL A 184 20.00 40.79 -9.50
N CYS A 185 20.82 40.44 -8.51
CA CYS A 185 21.31 41.38 -7.52
C CYS A 185 22.78 41.17 -7.19
N ARG A 186 23.44 42.23 -6.76
CA ARG A 186 24.80 42.19 -6.21
C ARG A 186 24.94 43.24 -5.12
N ARG A 187 25.97 43.09 -4.28
CA ARG A 187 26.33 44.06 -3.25
C ARG A 187 26.41 45.48 -3.82
N TYR A 188 25.72 46.43 -3.19
CA TYR A 188 25.86 47.86 -3.46
C TYR A 188 26.86 48.49 -2.48
N ARG A 189 27.35 49.69 -2.81
CA ARG A 189 28.28 50.41 -1.92
C ARG A 189 27.58 50.87 -0.64
N ASP A 190 28.30 50.90 0.47
CA ASP A 190 27.83 51.54 1.71
C ASP A 190 27.56 53.03 1.45
N TRP A 191 26.34 53.46 1.73
CA TRP A 191 25.88 54.84 1.53
C TRP A 191 25.41 55.52 2.82
N ARG A 192 25.83 55.03 4.01
CA ARG A 192 25.55 55.68 5.32
C ARG A 192 25.99 57.14 5.36
N GLY A 193 27.09 57.47 4.69
CA GLY A 193 27.57 58.85 4.55
C GLY A 193 26.59 59.72 3.76
N ASP A 194 26.11 59.21 2.62
CA ASP A 194 25.16 59.89 1.74
C ASP A 194 23.81 60.09 2.45
N ALA A 195 23.33 59.08 3.18
CA ALA A 195 22.11 59.13 3.99
C ALA A 195 22.17 60.25 5.05
N ARG A 196 23.27 60.34 5.81
CA ARG A 196 23.47 61.37 6.84
C ARG A 196 23.56 62.76 6.23
N ALA A 197 24.28 62.92 5.13
CA ALA A 197 24.38 64.19 4.42
C ALA A 197 23.01 64.65 3.93
N ARG A 198 22.20 63.73 3.41
CA ARG A 198 20.85 64.01 2.95
C ARG A 198 19.89 64.34 4.09
N GLN A 199 19.94 63.61 5.21
CA GLN A 199 19.15 63.94 6.41
C GLN A 199 19.45 65.37 6.91
N GLN A 200 20.73 65.77 6.96
CA GLN A 200 21.13 67.13 7.31
C GLN A 200 20.62 68.18 6.31
N GLN A 201 20.63 67.87 5.01
CA GLN A 201 20.08 68.76 3.98
C GLN A 201 18.56 68.93 4.12
N LEU A 202 17.83 67.88 4.43
CA LEU A 202 16.38 67.95 4.71
C LEU A 202 16.11 68.79 5.97
N GLU A 203 16.91 68.66 7.04
CA GLU A 203 16.81 69.49 8.24
C GLU A 203 17.08 70.98 7.95
N ALA A 204 18.05 71.26 7.09
CA ALA A 204 18.43 72.61 6.69
C ALA A 204 17.52 73.22 5.61
N GLY A 205 16.59 72.46 5.01
CA GLY A 205 15.76 72.90 3.88
C GLY A 205 16.50 72.98 2.53
N ARG A 206 17.64 72.30 2.41
CA ARG A 206 18.60 72.37 1.29
C ARG A 206 18.61 71.13 0.39
N ASP A 207 17.54 70.35 0.40
CA ASP A 207 17.43 69.07 -0.32
C ASP A 207 17.32 69.25 -1.85
N THR A 208 16.79 70.38 -2.36
CA THR A 208 16.64 70.58 -3.81
C THR A 208 17.67 71.57 -4.39
N PRO A 209 18.07 71.44 -5.67
CA PRO A 209 18.99 72.38 -6.32
C PRO A 209 18.49 73.83 -6.27
N ALA A 210 17.18 74.03 -6.40
CA ALA A 210 16.56 75.35 -6.30
C ALA A 210 16.70 75.95 -4.89
N SER A 211 16.56 75.16 -3.83
CA SER A 211 16.73 75.67 -2.46
C SER A 211 18.20 75.94 -2.10
N ARG A 212 19.15 75.19 -2.68
CA ARG A 212 20.59 75.47 -2.55
C ARG A 212 20.99 76.78 -3.25
N VAL A 213 20.50 77.02 -4.46
CA VAL A 213 20.79 78.26 -5.22
C VAL A 213 20.15 79.48 -4.57
N VAL A 214 18.92 79.38 -4.05
CA VAL A 214 18.26 80.51 -3.35
C VAL A 214 19.02 80.90 -2.07
N ASP A 215 19.47 79.93 -1.27
CA ASP A 215 20.23 80.19 -0.06
C ASP A 215 21.66 80.69 -0.35
N ASP A 216 22.35 80.16 -1.35
CA ASP A 216 23.71 80.62 -1.73
C ASP A 216 23.68 82.01 -2.36
N LEU A 217 22.64 82.35 -3.13
CA LEU A 217 22.45 83.68 -3.74
C LEU A 217 21.96 84.75 -2.73
N VAL A 218 21.12 84.37 -1.77
CA VAL A 218 20.60 85.27 -0.72
C VAL A 218 21.55 85.37 0.47
N GLY A 219 22.31 84.30 0.75
CA GLY A 219 23.28 84.21 1.84
C GLY A 219 24.52 85.10 1.66
N ASP A 220 25.04 85.22 0.43
CA ASP A 220 26.20 86.06 0.14
C ASP A 220 25.87 87.56 -0.05
N VAL A 221 24.61 87.91 -0.35
CA VAL A 221 24.21 89.31 -0.61
C VAL A 221 23.74 90.06 0.65
N LEU A 222 23.48 89.37 1.77
CA LEU A 222 22.96 89.97 3.01
C LEU A 222 23.81 89.68 4.26
N ALA A 223 25.12 89.47 4.10
CA ALA A 223 26.01 89.09 5.20
C ALA A 223 26.36 90.21 6.22
N ASP A 224 25.92 91.46 6.06
CA ASP A 224 26.38 92.57 6.93
C ASP A 224 25.31 93.34 7.74
N THR A 225 24.02 92.98 7.66
CA THR A 225 22.99 93.61 8.54
C THR A 225 21.82 92.67 8.86
N ALA A 226 22.03 91.67 9.70
CA ALA A 226 20.94 90.95 10.36
C ALA A 226 21.23 90.78 11.87
N PRO A 227 20.27 91.08 12.76
CA PRO A 227 20.47 90.91 14.19
C PRO A 227 20.54 89.42 14.53
N LYS A 228 21.40 89.08 15.51
CA LYS A 228 21.48 87.76 16.16
C LYS A 228 20.08 87.13 16.33
N LYS A 229 19.78 86.09 15.55
CA LYS A 229 18.58 85.27 15.80
C LYS A 229 18.77 84.55 17.14
N ARG A 230 17.95 84.96 18.11
CA ARG A 230 17.69 84.21 19.35
C ARG A 230 17.06 82.84 19.01
N PRO A 231 17.30 81.82 19.85
CA PRO A 231 16.70 80.51 19.69
C PRO A 231 15.21 80.56 20.03
N THR A 232 14.47 79.56 19.53
CA THR A 232 13.06 79.20 19.72
C THR A 232 12.01 79.90 18.84
N GLN A 233 11.47 79.12 17.88
CA GLN A 233 10.02 78.94 17.69
C GLN A 233 9.78 77.75 16.75
N ASP A 234 8.86 76.87 17.15
CA ASP A 234 8.38 75.68 16.46
C ASP A 234 8.15 75.92 14.96
N ARG A 235 9.06 75.43 14.10
CA ARG A 235 8.66 75.02 12.77
C ARG A 235 7.91 73.72 12.95
N GLN A 236 6.58 73.72 12.81
CA GLN A 236 5.89 72.51 12.36
C GLN A 236 6.67 72.00 11.15
N ARG A 237 7.42 70.91 11.33
CA ARG A 237 8.15 70.26 10.23
C ARG A 237 7.10 69.92 9.18
N ASP A 238 7.36 70.33 7.94
CA ASP A 238 6.54 69.92 6.80
C ASP A 238 6.37 68.39 6.85
N PRO A 239 5.14 67.86 6.93
CA PRO A 239 4.89 66.42 7.05
C PRO A 239 5.60 65.60 5.97
N ALA A 240 5.70 66.13 4.75
CA ALA A 240 6.38 65.47 3.63
C ALA A 240 7.92 65.43 3.79
N THR A 241 8.49 66.38 4.53
CA THR A 241 9.92 66.39 4.87
C THR A 241 10.19 65.44 6.04
N ALA A 242 9.34 65.44 7.07
CA ALA A 242 9.44 64.52 8.20
C ALA A 242 9.30 63.06 7.74
N GLY A 243 8.31 62.75 6.90
CA GLY A 243 8.11 61.40 6.38
C GLY A 243 9.28 60.90 5.51
N ARG A 244 9.94 61.77 4.73
CA ARG A 244 11.19 61.40 4.01
C ARG A 244 12.33 61.08 4.96
N GLN A 245 12.50 61.88 6.02
CA GLN A 245 13.55 61.63 7.01
C GLN A 245 13.36 60.29 7.71
N GLU A 246 12.12 59.96 8.07
CA GLU A 246 11.76 58.66 8.64
C GLU A 246 12.03 57.51 7.66
N ALA A 247 11.61 57.65 6.40
CA ALA A 247 11.84 56.62 5.37
C ALA A 247 13.32 56.40 5.03
N ILE A 248 14.16 57.44 5.08
CA ILE A 248 15.64 57.31 4.94
C ILE A 248 16.25 56.66 6.19
N ALA A 249 15.75 57.00 7.39
CA ALA A 249 16.24 56.44 8.64
C ALA A 249 15.89 54.96 8.82
N ALA A 250 14.79 54.50 8.20
CA ALA A 250 14.35 53.12 8.22
C ALA A 250 15.16 52.20 7.28
N ALA A 251 15.73 52.75 6.20
CA ALA A 251 16.56 52.00 5.25
C ALA A 251 17.85 51.51 5.91
N ASP A 252 18.35 50.34 5.48
CA ASP A 252 19.69 49.87 5.85
C ASP A 252 20.74 50.23 4.78
N PRO A 253 21.56 51.27 4.99
CA PRO A 253 22.51 51.73 3.98
C PRO A 253 23.78 50.87 3.91
N GLN A 254 23.96 49.94 4.86
CA GLN A 254 25.13 49.08 4.96
C GLN A 254 24.92 47.77 4.20
N TYR A 255 23.72 47.18 4.28
CA TYR A 255 23.35 45.93 3.59
C TYR A 255 22.39 46.19 2.44
N ALA A 256 22.87 46.94 1.44
CA ALA A 256 22.09 47.33 0.27
C ALA A 256 22.52 46.55 -0.98
N PHE A 257 21.56 46.20 -1.83
CA PHE A 257 21.75 45.50 -3.09
C PHE A 257 21.43 46.42 -4.26
N LEU A 258 22.21 46.31 -5.33
CA LEU A 258 21.85 46.80 -6.65
C LEU A 258 21.09 45.69 -7.36
N VAL A 259 19.86 45.97 -7.78
CA VAL A 259 18.88 44.98 -8.22
C VAL A 259 18.36 45.34 -9.62
N SER A 260 18.20 44.33 -10.47
CA SER A 260 17.45 44.44 -11.73
C SER A 260 16.41 43.32 -11.78
N ALA A 261 15.14 43.70 -11.91
CA ALA A 261 14.01 42.77 -11.99
C ALA A 261 13.37 42.84 -13.37
N ARG A 262 13.06 41.69 -13.95
CA ARG A 262 12.51 41.58 -15.31
C ARG A 262 11.73 40.28 -15.52
N CYS A 263 10.85 40.26 -16.51
CA CYS A 263 10.07 39.10 -16.88
C CYS A 263 10.00 38.98 -18.40
N VAL A 264 10.22 37.78 -18.94
CA VAL A 264 10.08 37.47 -20.37
C VAL A 264 8.95 36.47 -20.55
N ILE A 265 8.06 36.72 -21.51
CA ILE A 265 6.89 35.91 -21.81
C ILE A 265 6.88 35.59 -23.30
N ARG A 266 6.80 34.31 -23.64
CA ARG A 266 6.78 33.84 -25.02
C ARG A 266 5.66 32.83 -25.21
N GLY A 267 4.71 33.15 -26.08
CA GLY A 267 3.55 32.30 -26.33
C GLY A 267 2.27 33.09 -26.64
N PRO A 268 1.10 32.45 -26.57
CA PRO A 268 -0.18 33.13 -26.74
C PRO A 268 -0.43 34.10 -25.58
N GLN A 269 -1.10 35.23 -25.86
CA GLN A 269 -1.47 36.25 -24.85
C GLN A 269 -0.27 36.87 -24.09
N ALA A 270 0.93 36.88 -24.68
CA ALA A 270 2.13 37.39 -24.00
C ALA A 270 2.01 38.86 -23.60
N GLU A 271 1.47 39.71 -24.47
CA GLU A 271 1.30 41.14 -24.20
C GLU A 271 0.26 41.44 -23.10
N PRO A 272 -0.97 40.88 -23.13
CA PRO A 272 -1.92 41.01 -22.02
C PRO A 272 -1.36 40.54 -20.68
N LEU A 273 -0.64 39.41 -20.66
CA LEU A 273 0.00 38.91 -19.44
C LEU A 273 1.10 39.86 -18.96
N ALA A 274 1.96 40.38 -19.86
CA ALA A 274 3.00 41.35 -19.52
C ALA A 274 2.42 42.61 -18.88
N ARG A 275 1.32 43.15 -19.42
CA ARG A 275 0.62 44.32 -18.84
C ARG A 275 0.06 44.03 -17.44
N ARG A 276 -0.45 42.82 -17.20
CA ARG A 276 -0.91 42.39 -15.87
C ARG A 276 0.25 42.27 -14.88
N LEU A 277 1.39 41.72 -15.31
CA LEU A 277 2.57 41.57 -14.44
C LEU A 277 3.23 42.92 -14.11
N ALA A 278 3.21 43.88 -15.04
CA ALA A 278 3.87 45.18 -14.89
C ALA A 278 3.48 45.93 -13.60
N THR A 279 2.24 45.81 -13.13
CA THR A 279 1.74 46.52 -11.95
C THR A 279 1.98 45.78 -10.63
N ILE A 280 2.46 44.52 -10.64
CA ILE A 280 2.52 43.70 -9.42
C ILE A 280 3.55 44.22 -8.41
N LEU A 281 4.71 44.71 -8.87
CA LEU A 281 5.75 45.22 -7.98
C LEU A 281 5.47 46.63 -7.45
N GLU A 282 4.38 47.29 -7.89
CA GLU A 282 3.98 48.59 -7.35
C GLU A 282 3.71 48.51 -5.83
N GLY A 283 3.28 47.36 -5.31
CA GLY A 283 3.06 47.15 -3.88
C GLY A 283 4.34 47.24 -3.01
N VAL A 284 5.53 47.15 -3.62
CA VAL A 284 6.82 47.35 -2.92
C VAL A 284 7.19 48.84 -2.82
N SER A 285 6.50 49.70 -3.56
CA SER A 285 6.72 51.15 -3.56
C SER A 285 6.45 51.77 -2.20
N ASN A 286 7.12 52.90 -1.93
CA ASN A 286 6.74 53.80 -0.85
C ASN A 286 6.23 55.15 -1.42
N ALA A 287 5.96 56.12 -0.54
CA ALA A 287 5.42 57.42 -0.93
C ALA A 287 6.35 58.31 -1.80
N TYR A 288 7.65 58.01 -1.87
CA TYR A 288 8.68 58.86 -2.49
C TYR A 288 9.51 58.13 -3.57
N TYR A 289 9.57 56.80 -3.50
CA TYR A 289 10.28 55.92 -4.39
C TYR A 289 9.35 54.78 -4.82
N THR A 290 8.92 54.81 -6.07
CA THR A 290 7.98 53.83 -6.64
C THR A 290 8.67 52.89 -7.62
N ILE A 291 8.10 51.70 -7.80
CA ILE A 291 8.55 50.71 -8.79
C ILE A 291 7.47 50.57 -9.86
N ASP A 292 7.81 50.94 -11.10
CA ASP A 292 6.92 50.90 -12.25
C ASP A 292 7.38 49.83 -13.24
N GLY A 293 6.47 49.02 -13.79
CA GLY A 293 6.77 48.07 -14.86
C GLY A 293 6.67 48.70 -16.26
N THR A 294 7.73 48.57 -17.06
CA THR A 294 7.72 48.97 -18.49
C THR A 294 7.54 47.73 -19.37
N VAL A 295 6.51 47.73 -20.23
CA VAL A 295 6.22 46.62 -21.15
C VAL A 295 6.82 46.89 -22.52
N THR A 296 7.52 45.91 -23.08
CA THR A 296 8.05 45.89 -24.46
C THR A 296 7.54 44.64 -25.18
N THR A 297 7.36 44.71 -26.50
CA THR A 297 6.80 43.61 -27.31
C THR A 297 7.58 43.42 -28.60
N GLY A 298 7.53 42.20 -29.15
CA GLY A 298 8.22 41.85 -30.40
C GLY A 298 9.73 42.11 -30.31
N ALA A 299 10.30 42.76 -31.34
CA ALA A 299 11.74 43.03 -31.42
C ALA A 299 12.26 43.95 -30.29
N ASP A 300 11.41 44.81 -29.71
CA ASP A 300 11.81 45.71 -28.62
C ASP A 300 12.03 44.96 -27.29
N ALA A 301 11.54 43.71 -27.18
CA ALA A 301 11.75 42.86 -26.01
C ALA A 301 13.08 42.09 -26.05
N GLU A 302 13.74 41.97 -27.21
CA GLU A 302 14.97 41.20 -27.39
C GLU A 302 16.13 41.65 -26.49
N PRO A 303 16.35 42.96 -26.24
CA PRO A 303 17.36 43.41 -25.29
C PRO A 303 17.13 42.91 -23.86
N VAL A 304 15.86 42.72 -23.46
CA VAL A 304 15.53 42.17 -22.13
C VAL A 304 15.80 40.67 -22.09
N VAL A 305 15.53 39.95 -23.20
CA VAL A 305 15.89 38.53 -23.35
C VAL A 305 17.40 38.33 -23.21
N GLU A 306 18.20 39.12 -23.93
CA GLU A 306 19.67 39.08 -23.81
C GLU A 306 20.13 39.43 -22.40
N ALA A 307 19.53 40.45 -21.77
CA ALA A 307 19.86 40.80 -20.41
C ALA A 307 19.55 39.64 -19.43
N VAL A 308 18.45 38.90 -19.61
CA VAL A 308 18.13 37.68 -18.84
C VAL A 308 19.21 36.62 -19.01
N ARG A 309 19.65 36.36 -20.26
CA ARG A 309 20.69 35.39 -20.59
C ARG A 309 22.04 35.75 -19.96
N GLU A 310 22.43 37.01 -20.03
CA GLU A 310 23.71 37.53 -19.53
C GLU A 310 23.70 37.83 -18.02
N ARG A 311 22.54 37.69 -17.34
CA ARG A 311 22.35 38.07 -15.92
C ARG A 311 22.75 39.52 -15.64
N THR A 312 22.49 40.41 -16.59
CA THR A 312 22.94 41.80 -16.54
C THR A 312 22.31 42.57 -15.38
N VAL A 313 23.14 43.15 -14.52
CA VAL A 313 22.75 44.09 -13.45
C VAL A 313 22.96 45.53 -13.95
N HIS A 314 21.90 46.32 -14.01
CA HIS A 314 21.95 47.70 -14.47
C HIS A 314 22.40 48.67 -13.37
N GLU A 315 23.30 49.60 -13.72
CA GLU A 315 23.75 50.66 -12.81
C GLU A 315 22.64 51.69 -12.53
N PRO A 316 22.63 52.33 -11.34
CA PRO A 316 21.62 53.33 -11.00
C PRO A 316 21.84 54.63 -11.80
N THR A 317 20.83 55.08 -12.55
CA THR A 317 20.92 56.27 -13.43
C THR A 317 20.29 57.54 -12.86
N TYR A 318 20.01 57.58 -11.55
CA TYR A 318 19.41 58.73 -10.88
C TYR A 318 20.32 59.99 -10.97
N ASP A 319 21.65 59.82 -11.04
CA ASP A 319 22.62 60.92 -11.19
C ASP A 319 23.27 61.04 -12.58
N THR A 320 22.50 61.27 -13.66
CA THR A 320 23.05 61.51 -15.01
C THR A 320 22.83 62.95 -15.48
N ALA A 321 23.59 63.41 -16.48
CA ALA A 321 23.40 64.74 -17.08
C ALA A 321 21.98 64.92 -17.66
N ARG A 322 21.34 63.82 -18.08
CA ARG A 322 19.97 63.81 -18.57
C ARG A 322 18.95 63.99 -17.45
N THR A 323 19.13 63.35 -16.29
CA THR A 323 18.25 63.52 -15.13
C THR A 323 18.44 64.87 -14.41
N LYS A 324 19.47 65.66 -14.76
CA LYS A 324 19.65 67.04 -14.29
C LYS A 324 18.83 68.07 -15.07
N LEU A 325 18.17 67.68 -16.17
CA LEU A 325 17.36 68.60 -16.96
C LEU A 325 16.00 68.83 -16.30
N PRO A 326 15.44 70.05 -16.36
CA PRO A 326 14.07 70.29 -15.93
C PRO A 326 13.11 69.39 -16.72
N TRP A 327 12.09 68.84 -16.05
CA TRP A 327 11.01 68.02 -16.64
C TRP A 327 11.37 66.59 -17.07
N THR A 328 12.53 66.05 -16.68
CA THR A 328 12.85 64.62 -16.85
C THR A 328 12.51 63.82 -15.59
N ALA A 329 11.81 62.69 -15.74
CA ALA A 329 11.53 61.77 -14.63
C ALA A 329 12.84 61.12 -14.11
N ASN A 330 12.94 60.91 -12.80
CA ASN A 330 14.12 60.30 -12.18
C ASN A 330 14.00 58.77 -12.21
N ARG A 331 14.02 58.19 -13.42
CA ARG A 331 13.85 56.74 -13.62
C ARG A 331 15.18 56.00 -13.77
N SER A 332 15.25 54.78 -13.22
CA SER A 332 16.42 53.91 -13.30
C SER A 332 16.04 52.43 -13.36
N ARG A 333 16.75 51.65 -14.19
CA ARG A 333 16.67 50.18 -14.23
C ARG A 333 17.45 49.51 -13.09
N GLY A 334 18.44 50.21 -12.52
CA GLY A 334 19.12 49.80 -11.31
C GLY A 334 18.31 50.23 -10.09
N LEU A 335 17.64 49.27 -9.45
CA LEU A 335 16.90 49.46 -8.20
C LEU A 335 17.86 49.30 -7.02
N ILE A 336 17.63 50.06 -5.95
CA ILE A 336 18.42 49.94 -4.71
C ILE A 336 17.47 49.46 -3.62
N MET A 337 17.75 48.26 -3.10
CA MET A 337 16.93 47.60 -2.09
C MET A 337 17.82 47.14 -0.95
N ASP A 338 17.39 47.30 0.29
CA ASP A 338 18.11 46.75 1.42
C ASP A 338 17.77 45.26 1.64
N ALA A 339 18.49 44.61 2.56
CA ALA A 339 18.30 43.21 2.92
C ALA A 339 16.91 42.90 3.50
N ALA A 340 16.14 43.90 3.95
CA ALA A 340 14.78 43.74 4.45
C ALA A 340 13.74 43.86 3.33
N THR A 341 13.99 44.64 2.27
CA THR A 341 13.08 44.81 1.12
C THR A 341 13.27 43.71 0.06
N LEU A 342 14.49 43.46 -0.37
CA LEU A 342 14.78 42.56 -1.50
C LEU A 342 14.08 41.17 -1.42
N PRO A 343 13.99 40.52 -0.25
CA PRO A 343 13.35 39.21 -0.15
C PRO A 343 11.89 39.17 -0.62
N ALA A 344 11.16 40.30 -0.56
CA ALA A 344 9.74 40.38 -0.97
C ALA A 344 9.51 40.07 -2.46
N ILE A 345 10.56 40.19 -3.29
CA ILE A 345 10.50 39.89 -4.72
C ILE A 345 11.33 38.65 -5.11
N CYS A 346 12.00 38.00 -4.14
CA CYS A 346 12.87 36.85 -4.37
C CYS A 346 12.36 35.54 -3.77
N LEU A 347 11.59 35.60 -2.67
CA LEU A 347 11.11 34.42 -1.95
C LEU A 347 9.58 34.31 -1.98
N VAL A 348 9.09 33.07 -1.97
CA VAL A 348 7.67 32.74 -1.82
C VAL A 348 7.46 32.18 -0.42
N ASP A 349 6.44 32.67 0.29
CA ASP A 349 5.94 32.04 1.51
C ASP A 349 4.76 31.14 1.13
N GLY A 350 4.88 29.83 1.38
CA GLY A 350 3.82 28.88 1.01
C GLY A 350 2.50 29.13 1.74
N THR A 351 2.52 29.76 2.92
CA THR A 351 1.30 30.14 3.66
C THR A 351 0.56 31.32 3.03
N ALA A 352 1.25 32.13 2.22
CA ALA A 352 0.70 33.30 1.54
C ALA A 352 0.11 32.98 0.16
N LEU A 353 0.22 31.73 -0.32
CA LEU A 353 -0.30 31.31 -1.62
C LEU A 353 -1.81 31.02 -1.55
N THR A 354 -2.57 31.51 -2.53
CA THR A 354 -3.94 31.01 -2.76
C THR A 354 -3.93 29.57 -3.26
N ALA A 355 -5.10 28.90 -3.27
CA ALA A 355 -5.21 27.52 -3.75
C ALA A 355 -4.76 27.30 -5.22
N SER A 356 -4.80 28.32 -6.09
CA SER A 356 -4.22 28.24 -7.44
C SER A 356 -2.69 28.38 -7.41
N GLY A 357 -2.17 29.34 -6.65
CA GLY A 357 -0.73 29.53 -6.46
C GLY A 357 -0.06 28.31 -5.83
N ALA A 358 -0.69 27.71 -4.81
CA ALA A 358 -0.22 26.48 -4.17
C ALA A 358 -0.21 25.30 -5.15
N ARG A 359 -1.20 25.18 -6.06
CA ARG A 359 -1.19 24.14 -7.11
C ARG A 359 -0.08 24.35 -8.14
N ALA A 360 0.26 25.60 -8.47
CA ALA A 360 1.30 25.91 -9.44
C ALA A 360 2.72 25.71 -8.89
N VAL A 361 2.95 26.13 -7.64
CA VAL A 361 4.27 26.05 -6.97
C VAL A 361 4.49 24.69 -6.27
N ASP A 362 3.41 23.94 -6.01
CA ASP A 362 3.37 22.64 -5.32
C ASP A 362 4.21 22.61 -4.02
N PRO A 363 3.89 23.47 -3.02
CA PRO A 363 4.65 23.51 -1.78
C PRO A 363 4.61 22.14 -1.09
N THR A 364 5.74 21.73 -0.51
CA THR A 364 5.80 20.47 0.21
C THR A 364 4.96 20.58 1.47
N ALA A 365 3.94 19.72 1.57
CA ALA A 365 3.09 19.62 2.76
C ALA A 365 3.90 19.08 3.96
N ALA A 366 3.57 19.50 5.19
CA ALA A 366 4.30 19.13 6.41
C ALA A 366 4.48 17.61 6.62
N ASP A 367 3.62 16.76 6.07
CA ASP A 367 3.74 15.31 6.13
C ASP A 367 4.76 14.75 5.13
N ARG A 368 5.14 15.51 4.10
CA ARG A 368 6.11 15.14 3.05
C ARG A 368 7.48 15.82 3.19
N THR A 369 7.63 16.79 4.10
CA THR A 369 8.90 17.49 4.33
C THR A 369 10.00 16.54 4.77
N ALA A 370 11.27 16.84 4.48
CA ALA A 370 12.36 16.05 5.03
C ALA A 370 12.43 16.20 6.57
N LEU A 371 12.81 15.12 7.26
CA LEU A 371 13.12 15.20 8.69
C LEU A 371 14.61 15.54 8.84
N PRO A 372 14.99 16.42 9.78
CA PRO A 372 16.41 16.68 10.04
C PRO A 372 17.07 15.36 10.44
N PRO A 373 18.16 14.95 9.76
CA PRO A 373 18.82 13.70 10.08
C PRO A 373 19.39 13.77 11.51
N PRO A 374 19.48 12.63 12.22
CA PRO A 374 20.13 12.58 13.51
C PRO A 374 21.59 13.06 13.40
N PRO A 375 22.17 13.61 14.49
CA PRO A 375 23.56 14.07 14.47
C PRO A 375 24.49 12.99 13.93
N ALA A 376 25.46 13.39 13.09
CA ALA A 376 26.41 12.45 12.46
C ALA A 376 27.14 11.56 13.48
N SER A 377 27.39 12.06 14.69
CA SER A 377 27.99 11.31 15.80
C SER A 377 27.11 10.14 16.30
N GLN A 378 25.78 10.28 16.23
CA GLN A 378 24.85 9.19 16.53
C GLN A 378 24.80 8.18 15.38
N LEU A 379 24.93 8.65 14.13
CA LEU A 379 24.85 7.79 12.94
C LEU A 379 26.16 7.04 12.62
N THR A 380 27.31 7.50 13.16
CA THR A 380 28.64 6.98 12.81
C THR A 380 28.74 5.45 12.95
N ARG A 381 28.17 4.88 14.01
CA ARG A 381 28.20 3.43 14.27
C ARG A 381 27.37 2.58 13.30
N TYR A 382 26.47 3.19 12.54
CA TYR A 382 25.66 2.51 11.54
C TYR A 382 26.27 2.66 10.14
N ARG A 383 27.44 3.29 10.00
CA ARG A 383 28.16 3.34 8.72
C ARG A 383 29.11 2.15 8.55
N ASP A 384 29.28 1.35 9.60
CA ASP A 384 30.05 0.11 9.58
C ASP A 384 29.28 -1.00 8.82
N SER A 385 29.96 -2.08 8.47
CA SER A 385 29.35 -3.25 7.80
C SER A 385 28.26 -3.90 8.66
N GLY A 386 27.18 -4.34 8.02
CA GLY A 386 26.04 -4.99 8.67
C GLY A 386 24.84 -5.11 7.75
N LEU A 387 23.65 -5.24 8.33
CA LEU A 387 22.39 -5.29 7.60
C LEU A 387 22.03 -3.91 7.06
N VAL A 388 22.32 -3.66 5.78
CA VAL A 388 22.07 -2.37 5.12
C VAL A 388 20.58 -2.06 5.09
N ILE A 389 20.21 -0.87 5.58
CA ILE A 389 18.83 -0.38 5.61
C ILE A 389 18.56 0.57 4.44
N GLY A 390 19.50 1.46 4.12
CA GLY A 390 19.35 2.45 3.06
C GLY A 390 20.29 3.64 3.18
N GLN A 391 20.07 4.67 2.36
CA GLN A 391 20.79 5.94 2.39
C GLN A 391 19.99 7.00 3.16
N PRO A 392 20.50 7.56 4.28
CA PRO A 392 19.82 8.62 5.02
C PRO A 392 19.47 9.78 4.10
N LEU A 393 18.25 10.30 4.20
CA LEU A 393 17.87 11.55 3.56
C LEU A 393 18.41 12.71 4.39
N ASP A 394 19.02 13.68 3.73
CA ASP A 394 19.38 14.94 4.37
C ASP A 394 18.15 15.84 4.59
N GLN A 395 18.39 17.03 5.14
CA GLN A 395 17.36 18.04 5.39
C GLN A 395 16.63 18.53 4.11
N ASP A 396 17.17 18.22 2.93
CA ASP A 396 16.62 18.60 1.62
C ASP A 396 15.96 17.40 0.91
N GLY A 397 15.82 16.26 1.59
CA GLY A 397 15.24 15.05 1.03
C GLY A 397 16.18 14.32 0.06
N THR A 398 17.46 14.71 -0.01
CA THR A 398 18.45 14.11 -0.90
C THR A 398 19.14 12.94 -0.21
N PRO A 399 19.25 11.75 -0.84
CA PRO A 399 19.99 10.63 -0.28
C PRO A 399 21.48 10.97 -0.12
N THR A 400 22.00 10.72 1.08
CA THR A 400 23.44 10.82 1.36
C THR A 400 24.22 9.67 0.68
N ALA A 401 25.51 9.90 0.39
CA ALA A 401 26.33 8.93 -0.32
C ALA A 401 26.51 7.61 0.46
N ASP A 402 26.81 7.71 1.75
CA ASP A 402 27.09 6.56 2.61
C ASP A 402 25.79 5.93 3.13
N PRO A 403 25.51 4.65 2.82
CA PRO A 403 24.38 3.96 3.40
C PRO A 403 24.59 3.69 4.90
N ILE A 404 23.49 3.45 5.59
CA ILE A 404 23.47 2.97 6.96
C ILE A 404 23.09 1.49 7.03
N ALA A 405 23.68 0.79 7.99
CA ALA A 405 23.47 -0.60 8.28
C ALA A 405 23.34 -0.84 9.79
N VAL A 406 22.57 -1.86 10.17
CA VAL A 406 22.54 -2.31 11.56
C VAL A 406 23.75 -3.21 11.79
N PRO A 407 24.70 -2.83 12.66
CA PRO A 407 25.90 -3.63 12.87
C PRO A 407 25.56 -4.96 13.57
N PRO A 408 26.34 -6.04 13.35
CA PRO A 408 26.07 -7.36 13.92
C PRO A 408 25.78 -7.36 15.43
N ALA A 409 26.50 -6.53 16.21
CA ALA A 409 26.30 -6.42 17.66
C ALA A 409 24.91 -5.91 18.09
N LEU A 410 24.16 -5.27 17.19
CA LEU A 410 22.82 -4.73 17.45
C LEU A 410 21.70 -5.52 16.75
N GLN A 411 22.03 -6.42 15.83
CA GLN A 411 21.06 -7.25 15.12
C GLN A 411 20.30 -8.24 16.02
N PRO A 412 20.86 -8.80 17.11
CA PRO A 412 20.09 -9.62 18.07
C PRO A 412 18.96 -8.87 18.78
N LEU A 413 18.82 -7.56 18.60
CA LEU A 413 17.66 -6.77 19.05
C LEU A 413 16.52 -6.76 18.01
N HIS A 414 16.60 -7.67 17.04
CA HIS A 414 15.62 -7.94 15.99
C HIS A 414 15.30 -6.75 15.07
N VAL A 415 14.68 -7.06 13.93
CA VAL A 415 14.33 -6.10 12.90
C VAL A 415 12.90 -6.32 12.43
N ALA A 416 12.14 -5.24 12.28
CA ALA A 416 10.83 -5.26 11.66
C ALA A 416 10.85 -4.40 10.41
N TRP A 417 10.39 -4.97 9.29
CA TRP A 417 10.34 -4.30 8.00
C TRP A 417 8.92 -4.26 7.45
N PHE A 418 8.31 -3.08 7.45
CA PHE A 418 6.93 -2.87 7.05
C PHE A 418 6.82 -2.09 5.76
N GLY A 419 5.92 -2.49 4.87
CA GLY A 419 5.61 -1.71 3.67
C GLY A 419 4.64 -2.42 2.74
N LYS A 420 3.66 -1.66 2.23
CA LYS A 420 2.68 -2.15 1.26
C LYS A 420 3.33 -2.77 0.02
N THR A 421 2.60 -3.59 -0.71
CA THR A 421 3.05 -4.15 -1.99
C THR A 421 3.52 -3.04 -2.94
N GLY A 422 4.68 -3.24 -3.57
CA GLY A 422 5.31 -2.24 -4.46
C GLY A 422 6.06 -1.10 -3.75
N SER A 423 6.18 -1.12 -2.42
CA SER A 423 7.00 -0.14 -1.67
C SER A 423 8.51 -0.32 -1.85
N GLY A 424 8.96 -1.50 -2.32
CA GLY A 424 10.37 -1.88 -2.41
C GLY A 424 10.87 -2.80 -1.29
N LYS A 425 9.98 -3.31 -0.42
CA LYS A 425 10.32 -4.15 0.75
C LYS A 425 11.24 -5.32 0.40
N SER A 426 10.83 -6.20 -0.53
CA SER A 426 11.60 -7.40 -0.89
C SER A 426 12.97 -7.02 -1.48
N THR A 427 13.04 -6.01 -2.34
CA THR A 427 14.31 -5.52 -2.90
C THR A 427 15.24 -4.94 -1.82
N SER A 428 14.71 -4.14 -0.88
CA SER A 428 15.53 -3.61 0.21
C SER A 428 15.99 -4.71 1.17
N LEU A 429 15.13 -5.68 1.49
CA LEU A 429 15.46 -6.85 2.32
C LEU A 429 16.57 -7.69 1.68
N LEU A 430 16.46 -7.99 0.38
CA LEU A 430 17.47 -8.69 -0.42
C LEU A 430 18.81 -7.94 -0.37
N THR A 431 18.77 -6.63 -0.60
CA THR A 431 19.97 -5.78 -0.61
C THR A 431 20.65 -5.77 0.76
N GLY A 432 19.84 -5.67 1.83
CA GLY A 432 20.31 -5.77 3.21
C GLY A 432 20.96 -7.11 3.50
N MET A 433 20.27 -8.22 3.20
CA MET A 433 20.75 -9.58 3.42
C MET A 433 22.05 -9.86 2.65
N LEU A 434 22.14 -9.46 1.38
CA LEU A 434 23.36 -9.63 0.57
C LEU A 434 24.55 -8.84 1.15
N ALA A 435 24.32 -7.67 1.73
CA ALA A 435 25.37 -6.91 2.41
C ALA A 435 25.71 -7.49 3.78
N ASN A 436 24.73 -8.10 4.46
CA ASN A 436 24.90 -8.70 5.78
C ASN A 436 25.75 -9.98 5.73
N ALA A 437 25.65 -10.76 4.66
CA ALA A 437 26.47 -11.95 4.43
C ALA A 437 27.98 -11.65 4.54
N ASP A 438 28.43 -10.45 4.12
CA ASP A 438 29.84 -10.05 4.29
C ASP A 438 30.19 -9.62 5.73
N ALA A 439 29.19 -9.29 6.54
CA ALA A 439 29.33 -8.70 7.86
C ALA A 439 29.16 -9.71 9.00
N THR A 440 28.50 -10.84 8.75
CA THR A 440 28.23 -11.89 9.73
C THR A 440 28.82 -13.22 9.28
N ALA A 441 29.29 -14.04 10.23
CA ALA A 441 29.94 -15.32 9.94
C ALA A 441 29.03 -16.54 10.17
N GLY A 442 27.78 -16.33 10.61
CA GLY A 442 26.80 -17.38 10.81
C GLY A 442 25.74 -17.36 9.71
N ALA A 443 24.88 -18.38 9.71
CA ALA A 443 23.98 -18.58 8.59
C ALA A 443 22.90 -17.49 8.44
N ASP A 444 22.63 -17.09 7.20
CA ASP A 444 21.47 -16.29 6.82
C ASP A 444 20.37 -17.21 6.28
N ILE A 445 19.25 -17.29 7.00
CA ILE A 445 18.11 -18.16 6.69
C ILE A 445 16.96 -17.31 6.16
N LEU A 446 16.60 -17.46 4.89
CA LEU A 446 15.48 -16.80 4.24
C LEU A 446 14.32 -17.77 4.03
N ILE A 447 13.14 -17.43 4.56
CA ILE A 447 11.88 -18.11 4.25
C ILE A 447 11.01 -17.17 3.43
N THR A 448 10.69 -17.56 2.19
CA THR A 448 9.90 -16.75 1.25
C THR A 448 8.64 -17.49 0.77
N PRO A 449 7.42 -16.96 1.01
CA PRO A 449 6.14 -17.56 0.58
C PRO A 449 5.61 -17.05 -0.75
N LYS A 450 6.31 -16.12 -1.41
CA LYS A 450 5.86 -15.53 -2.68
C LYS A 450 6.38 -16.23 -3.93
N GLY A 451 7.29 -17.19 -3.78
CA GLY A 451 7.88 -17.94 -4.90
C GLY A 451 9.18 -17.35 -5.43
N ASP A 452 9.65 -17.95 -6.53
CA ASP A 452 10.98 -17.83 -7.14
C ASP A 452 11.53 -16.41 -7.30
N ALA A 453 10.69 -15.37 -7.41
CA ALA A 453 11.16 -14.03 -7.75
C ALA A 453 12.17 -13.45 -6.73
N MET A 454 11.96 -13.68 -5.43
CA MET A 454 12.89 -13.21 -4.39
C MET A 454 14.13 -14.10 -4.32
N ALA A 455 13.94 -15.42 -4.34
CA ALA A 455 15.02 -16.40 -4.27
C ALA A 455 15.96 -16.29 -5.48
N ASP A 456 15.42 -16.27 -6.70
CA ASP A 456 16.19 -16.11 -7.95
C ASP A 456 16.91 -14.76 -7.97
N ALA A 457 16.24 -13.66 -7.60
CA ALA A 457 16.89 -12.36 -7.50
C ALA A 457 18.06 -12.38 -6.51
N TYR A 458 17.93 -13.06 -5.36
CA TYR A 458 19.00 -13.21 -4.40
C TYR A 458 20.13 -14.07 -4.96
N LEU A 459 19.86 -15.26 -5.50
CA LEU A 459 20.86 -16.16 -6.09
C LEU A 459 21.67 -15.45 -7.19
N ARG A 460 21.00 -14.69 -8.06
CA ARG A 460 21.66 -13.91 -9.10
C ARG A 460 22.55 -12.82 -8.51
N ALA A 461 22.07 -12.10 -7.51
CA ALA A 461 22.84 -11.04 -6.85
C ALA A 461 24.03 -11.59 -6.06
N HIS A 462 23.85 -12.72 -5.38
CA HIS A 462 24.88 -13.48 -4.70
C HIS A 462 25.97 -13.95 -5.68
N TYR A 463 25.57 -14.58 -6.79
CA TYR A 463 26.50 -14.96 -7.85
C TYR A 463 27.21 -13.76 -8.51
N ALA A 464 26.52 -12.62 -8.61
CA ALA A 464 27.14 -11.39 -9.10
C ALA A 464 28.27 -10.90 -8.18
N ARG A 465 28.05 -10.96 -6.86
CA ARG A 465 28.97 -10.50 -5.81
C ARG A 465 30.12 -11.48 -5.56
N TYR A 466 29.83 -12.76 -5.41
CA TYR A 466 30.79 -13.78 -4.98
C TYR A 466 31.33 -14.67 -6.12
N GLY A 467 30.64 -14.70 -7.27
CA GLY A 467 31.03 -15.55 -8.40
C GLY A 467 30.77 -17.05 -8.20
N THR A 468 30.08 -17.43 -7.13
CA THR A 468 29.74 -18.83 -6.81
C THR A 468 28.43 -18.90 -6.00
N LEU A 469 27.85 -20.09 -5.94
CA LEU A 469 26.70 -20.45 -5.09
C LEU A 469 27.06 -21.59 -4.11
N ALA A 470 28.36 -21.86 -3.90
CA ALA A 470 28.82 -23.03 -3.16
C ALA A 470 28.36 -23.06 -1.69
N ASN A 471 28.21 -21.92 -1.03
CA ASN A 471 27.74 -21.81 0.36
C ASN A 471 26.21 -21.60 0.46
N VAL A 472 25.46 -21.76 -0.63
CA VAL A 472 24.01 -21.62 -0.64
C VAL A 472 23.33 -22.99 -0.54
N TYR A 473 22.26 -23.08 0.23
CA TYR A 473 21.33 -24.20 0.29
C TYR A 473 19.98 -23.69 -0.18
N TYR A 474 19.49 -24.17 -1.32
CA TYR A 474 18.22 -23.70 -1.90
C TYR A 474 17.24 -24.86 -1.99
N PHE A 475 16.14 -24.74 -1.26
CA PHE A 475 15.02 -25.67 -1.30
C PHE A 475 13.85 -25.00 -1.99
N ASP A 476 13.53 -25.44 -3.20
CA ASP A 476 12.19 -25.25 -3.77
C ASP A 476 11.28 -26.27 -3.09
N CYS A 477 10.56 -25.83 -2.05
CA CYS A 477 9.78 -26.72 -1.21
C CYS A 477 8.58 -27.35 -1.96
N ALA A 478 8.26 -26.94 -3.19
CA ALA A 478 7.30 -27.65 -4.03
C ALA A 478 7.85 -28.94 -4.64
N GLU A 479 9.17 -29.03 -4.85
CA GLU A 479 9.86 -30.18 -5.46
C GLU A 479 10.76 -30.92 -4.46
N THR A 480 11.49 -30.18 -3.63
CA THR A 480 12.49 -30.70 -2.69
C THR A 480 12.28 -30.09 -1.30
N LEU A 481 11.86 -30.89 -0.34
CA LEU A 481 11.76 -30.47 1.06
C LEU A 481 13.10 -30.62 1.78
N PRO A 482 13.43 -29.78 2.79
CA PRO A 482 14.58 -30.05 3.63
C PRO A 482 14.39 -31.39 4.36
N ALA A 483 15.42 -32.24 4.35
CA ALA A 483 15.41 -33.57 4.99
C ALA A 483 15.51 -33.45 6.52
N LEU A 484 14.46 -32.92 7.14
CA LEU A 484 14.32 -32.71 8.57
C LEU A 484 13.79 -33.98 9.25
N SER A 485 14.40 -34.38 10.36
CA SER A 485 13.93 -35.47 11.22
C SER A 485 13.17 -34.88 12.40
N PHE A 486 11.84 -34.80 12.31
CA PHE A 486 11.05 -34.09 13.33
C PHE A 486 10.91 -34.86 14.65
N PHE A 487 10.50 -36.14 14.58
CA PHE A 487 10.31 -37.02 15.75
C PHE A 487 11.61 -37.74 16.11
N ASP A 488 12.65 -36.97 16.41
CA ASP A 488 14.00 -37.46 16.70
C ASP A 488 14.63 -36.64 17.81
N ILE A 489 15.01 -37.30 18.89
CA ILE A 489 15.67 -36.68 20.05
C ILE A 489 17.14 -37.08 20.18
N ARG A 490 17.66 -37.92 19.27
CA ARG A 490 19.01 -38.50 19.38
C ARG A 490 20.08 -37.42 19.50
N ASP A 491 19.96 -36.35 18.71
CA ASP A 491 20.93 -35.26 18.72
C ASP A 491 20.83 -34.37 19.96
N GLN A 492 19.63 -34.15 20.49
CA GLN A 492 19.41 -33.42 21.75
C GLN A 492 20.07 -34.19 22.91
N LEU A 493 19.88 -35.51 22.96
CA LEU A 493 20.51 -36.38 23.95
C LEU A 493 22.04 -36.38 23.83
N ALA A 494 22.56 -36.45 22.60
CA ALA A 494 24.00 -36.39 22.33
C ALA A 494 24.61 -35.03 22.76
N ALA A 495 23.84 -33.94 22.67
CA ALA A 495 24.21 -32.62 23.16
C ALA A 495 24.08 -32.44 24.68
N GLY A 496 23.62 -33.47 25.41
CA GLY A 496 23.49 -33.46 26.86
C GLY A 496 22.18 -32.87 27.40
N ILE A 497 21.18 -32.66 26.55
CA ILE A 497 19.83 -32.24 26.96
C ILE A 497 19.12 -33.44 27.60
N ASP A 498 18.43 -33.24 28.73
CA ASP A 498 17.69 -34.31 29.40
C ASP A 498 16.54 -34.82 28.51
N ARG A 499 16.30 -36.14 28.52
CA ARG A 499 15.24 -36.76 27.72
C ARG A 499 13.86 -36.15 28.01
N THR A 500 13.57 -35.86 29.27
CA THR A 500 12.28 -35.29 29.66
C THR A 500 12.07 -33.95 28.97
N THR A 501 13.06 -33.06 29.01
CA THR A 501 13.02 -31.75 28.35
C THR A 501 12.95 -31.89 26.84
N ALA A 502 13.79 -32.74 26.23
CA ALA A 502 13.79 -32.92 24.77
C ALA A 502 12.44 -33.43 24.24
N VAL A 503 11.82 -34.38 24.95
CA VAL A 503 10.50 -34.92 24.61
C VAL A 503 9.40 -33.89 24.85
N GLU A 504 9.47 -33.11 25.93
CA GLU A 504 8.49 -32.06 26.22
C GLU A 504 8.50 -30.96 25.15
N ASP A 505 9.66 -30.38 24.86
CA ASP A 505 9.82 -29.33 23.85
C ASP A 505 9.34 -29.81 22.47
N LEU A 506 9.72 -31.02 22.06
CA LEU A 506 9.28 -31.62 20.78
C LEU A 506 7.76 -31.82 20.75
N THR A 507 7.19 -32.32 21.85
CA THR A 507 5.74 -32.53 21.97
C THR A 507 4.98 -31.20 21.91
N ASP A 508 5.47 -30.15 22.57
CA ASP A 508 4.89 -28.81 22.52
C ASP A 508 4.91 -28.26 21.09
N HIS A 509 6.06 -28.30 20.40
CA HIS A 509 6.15 -27.87 19.00
C HIS A 509 5.23 -28.67 18.08
N TYR A 510 5.08 -29.98 18.32
CA TYR A 510 4.17 -30.80 17.52
C TYR A 510 2.70 -30.36 17.70
N ILE A 511 2.31 -30.04 18.93
CA ILE A 511 0.98 -29.51 19.22
C ILE A 511 0.76 -28.14 18.56
N GLU A 512 1.76 -27.27 18.58
CA GLU A 512 1.71 -25.97 17.89
C GLU A 512 1.57 -26.12 16.37
N ILE A 513 2.24 -27.11 15.78
CA ILE A 513 2.10 -27.44 14.36
C ILE A 513 0.67 -27.91 14.05
N LEU A 514 0.12 -28.82 14.87
CA LEU A 514 -1.27 -29.27 14.70
C LEU A 514 -2.28 -28.12 14.88
N GLU A 515 -2.04 -27.22 15.84
CA GLU A 515 -2.85 -26.02 16.04
C GLU A 515 -2.77 -25.09 14.81
N GLY A 516 -1.59 -24.95 14.20
CA GLY A 516 -1.36 -24.21 12.96
C GLY A 516 -2.11 -24.77 11.75
N VAL A 517 -2.15 -26.10 11.60
CA VAL A 517 -2.89 -26.79 10.52
C VAL A 517 -4.40 -26.60 10.66
N MET A 518 -4.91 -26.79 11.87
CA MET A 518 -6.36 -26.87 12.10
C MET A 518 -7.02 -25.53 12.42
N GLY A 519 -6.22 -24.55 12.83
CA GLY A 519 -6.69 -23.29 13.39
C GLY A 519 -6.95 -23.38 14.90
N ARG A 520 -6.57 -22.32 15.62
CA ARG A 520 -6.61 -22.21 17.08
C ARG A 520 -7.94 -22.58 17.71
N ASP A 521 -9.04 -22.04 17.19
CA ASP A 521 -10.37 -22.27 17.77
C ASP A 521 -10.83 -23.72 17.59
N ARG A 522 -10.71 -24.27 16.37
CA ARG A 522 -11.06 -25.67 16.06
C ARG A 522 -10.20 -26.65 16.86
N PHE A 523 -8.90 -26.35 17.02
CA PHE A 523 -8.00 -27.21 17.78
C PHE A 523 -8.37 -27.24 19.26
N ARG A 524 -8.60 -26.07 19.88
CA ARG A 524 -8.88 -25.91 21.32
C ARG A 524 -10.30 -26.29 21.75
N GLN A 525 -11.26 -26.39 20.83
CA GLN A 525 -12.63 -26.82 21.12
C GLN A 525 -12.72 -28.24 21.72
N ALA A 526 -11.83 -29.17 21.34
CA ALA A 526 -11.78 -30.49 21.95
C ALA A 526 -10.78 -30.52 23.10
N VAL A 527 -11.22 -30.05 24.27
CA VAL A 527 -10.36 -29.75 25.44
C VAL A 527 -9.41 -30.90 25.84
N ARG A 528 -9.79 -32.17 25.64
CA ARG A 528 -8.97 -33.33 26.06
C ARG A 528 -8.12 -33.98 24.96
N SER A 529 -8.42 -33.79 23.68
CA SER A 529 -7.68 -34.47 22.59
C SER A 529 -6.20 -34.04 22.52
N PRO A 530 -5.84 -32.74 22.68
CA PRO A 530 -4.44 -32.33 22.74
C PRO A 530 -3.65 -33.05 23.83
N ASP A 531 -4.20 -33.21 25.04
CA ASP A 531 -3.54 -33.89 26.14
C ASP A 531 -3.28 -35.38 25.84
N ILE A 532 -4.22 -36.04 25.15
CA ILE A 532 -4.05 -37.43 24.73
C ILE A 532 -2.93 -37.54 23.67
N ILE A 533 -2.88 -36.62 22.71
CA ILE A 533 -1.79 -36.57 21.72
C ILE A 533 -0.44 -36.41 22.44
N ARG A 534 -0.35 -35.50 23.41
CA ARG A 534 0.87 -35.31 24.23
C ARG A 534 1.29 -36.61 24.91
N GLN A 535 0.34 -37.31 25.54
CA GLN A 535 0.61 -38.57 26.23
C GLN A 535 1.07 -39.68 25.28
N LEU A 536 0.46 -39.79 24.09
CA LEU A 536 0.84 -40.78 23.08
C LEU A 536 2.24 -40.51 22.50
N VAL A 537 2.58 -39.25 22.21
CA VAL A 537 3.93 -38.88 21.77
C VAL A 537 4.95 -39.18 22.87
N LYS A 538 4.67 -38.80 24.13
CA LYS A 538 5.52 -39.14 25.28
C LYS A 538 5.71 -40.65 25.45
N ALA A 539 4.67 -41.45 25.20
CA ALA A 539 4.75 -42.90 25.29
C ALA A 539 5.62 -43.52 24.19
N LEU A 540 5.62 -42.95 22.97
CA LEU A 540 6.47 -43.40 21.87
C LEU A 540 7.96 -43.11 22.10
N PHE A 541 8.28 -42.13 22.95
CA PHE A 541 9.64 -41.84 23.43
C PHE A 541 9.98 -42.52 24.77
N ASP A 542 9.17 -43.48 25.24
CA ASP A 542 9.47 -44.21 26.48
C ASP A 542 10.85 -44.90 26.39
N PRO A 543 11.70 -44.80 27.43
CA PRO A 543 13.08 -45.28 27.36
C PRO A 543 13.23 -46.81 27.27
N VAL A 544 12.18 -47.59 27.55
CA VAL A 544 12.21 -49.07 27.50
C VAL A 544 11.31 -49.61 26.39
N HIS A 545 10.16 -48.97 26.18
CA HIS A 545 9.11 -49.45 25.27
C HIS A 545 8.99 -48.62 23.98
N GLY A 546 9.59 -47.45 23.94
CA GLY A 546 9.59 -46.53 22.80
C GLY A 546 10.92 -46.54 22.02
N SER A 547 11.13 -45.48 21.24
CA SER A 547 12.35 -45.23 20.45
C SER A 547 12.77 -43.78 20.58
N ASP A 548 14.08 -43.50 20.52
CA ASP A 548 14.62 -42.13 20.49
C ASP A 548 14.39 -41.42 19.13
N ALA A 549 13.90 -42.15 18.12
CA ALA A 549 13.39 -41.59 16.87
C ALA A 549 12.31 -42.50 16.26
N PHE A 550 11.24 -41.94 15.70
CA PHE A 550 10.18 -42.70 15.05
C PHE A 550 9.47 -41.90 13.94
N PRO A 551 8.97 -42.53 12.86
CA PRO A 551 8.20 -41.84 11.83
C PRO A 551 6.76 -41.55 12.31
N HIS A 552 6.14 -40.45 11.85
CA HIS A 552 4.77 -40.07 12.25
C HIS A 552 3.71 -41.18 12.06
N ARG A 553 3.87 -42.06 11.07
CA ARG A 553 3.00 -43.24 10.88
C ARG A 553 2.96 -44.19 12.08
N ASP A 554 4.00 -44.22 12.91
CA ASP A 554 4.02 -45.03 14.13
C ASP A 554 3.14 -44.41 15.22
N LEU A 555 3.00 -43.08 15.26
CA LEU A 555 2.01 -42.39 16.09
C LEU A 555 0.59 -42.69 15.63
N GLN A 556 0.33 -42.67 14.33
CA GLN A 556 -0.98 -43.07 13.78
C GLN A 556 -1.31 -44.52 14.15
N ARG A 557 -0.37 -45.45 13.91
CA ARG A 557 -0.56 -46.88 14.22
C ARG A 557 -0.79 -47.13 15.71
N THR A 558 -0.06 -46.42 16.58
CA THR A 558 -0.21 -46.55 18.02
C THR A 558 -1.57 -46.00 18.50
N THR A 559 -2.01 -44.88 17.92
CA THR A 559 -3.33 -44.31 18.18
C THR A 559 -4.45 -45.25 17.72
N ALA A 560 -4.36 -45.80 16.50
CA ALA A 560 -5.32 -46.74 15.95
C ALA A 560 -5.41 -48.02 16.80
N ARG A 561 -4.26 -48.60 17.17
CA ARG A 561 -4.22 -49.76 18.07
C ARG A 561 -4.87 -49.47 19.41
N PHE A 562 -4.59 -48.31 20.00
CA PHE A 562 -5.18 -47.93 21.28
C PHE A 562 -6.71 -47.82 21.17
N HIS A 563 -7.21 -47.22 20.08
CA HIS A 563 -8.64 -47.12 19.80
C HIS A 563 -9.28 -48.51 19.61
N GLU A 564 -8.65 -49.40 18.85
CA GLU A 564 -9.19 -50.74 18.55
C GLU A 564 -9.20 -51.69 19.75
N THR A 565 -8.14 -51.70 20.56
CA THR A 565 -7.98 -52.68 21.65
C THR A 565 -8.41 -52.16 23.02
N GLY A 566 -8.47 -50.83 23.19
CA GLY A 566 -8.62 -50.19 24.51
C GLY A 566 -7.41 -50.37 25.42
N GLU A 567 -6.32 -51.00 24.95
CA GLU A 567 -5.09 -51.19 25.71
C GLU A 567 -4.11 -50.04 25.40
N PRO A 568 -3.73 -49.22 26.40
CA PRO A 568 -2.78 -48.12 26.18
C PRO A 568 -1.38 -48.64 25.87
N PRO A 569 -0.53 -47.85 25.17
CA PRO A 569 0.85 -48.21 24.94
C PRO A 569 1.61 -48.39 26.27
N PRO A 570 2.51 -49.39 26.36
CA PRO A 570 3.27 -49.65 27.57
C PRO A 570 4.28 -48.52 27.82
N VAL A 571 4.34 -48.04 29.06
CA VAL A 571 5.28 -47.01 29.51
C VAL A 571 5.79 -47.36 30.91
N VAL A 572 7.03 -46.98 31.22
CA VAL A 572 7.68 -47.21 32.52
C VAL A 572 7.25 -46.18 33.55
N ASN A 573 6.85 -44.99 33.11
CA ASN A 573 6.39 -43.94 34.00
C ASN A 573 4.96 -44.24 34.50
N ASP A 574 4.83 -44.59 35.79
CA ASP A 574 3.55 -44.92 36.44
C ASP A 574 2.48 -43.82 36.31
N GLU A 575 2.87 -42.54 36.31
CA GLU A 575 1.94 -41.42 36.15
C GLU A 575 1.40 -41.34 34.71
N LEU A 576 2.28 -41.45 33.71
CA LEU A 576 1.89 -41.49 32.30
C LEU A 576 1.03 -42.72 32.00
N GLN A 577 1.39 -43.87 32.56
CA GLN A 577 0.62 -45.10 32.46
C GLN A 577 -0.79 -44.90 33.02
N SER A 578 -0.89 -44.29 34.22
CA SER A 578 -2.17 -44.00 34.86
C SER A 578 -3.02 -43.01 34.04
N MET A 579 -2.40 -41.97 33.45
CA MET A 579 -3.08 -41.02 32.57
C MET A 579 -3.70 -41.71 31.35
N LEU A 580 -2.95 -42.58 30.67
CA LEU A 580 -3.44 -43.32 29.51
C LEU A 580 -4.53 -44.35 29.88
N TYR A 581 -4.39 -45.06 31.00
CA TYR A 581 -5.46 -45.94 31.50
C TYR A 581 -6.72 -45.17 31.88
N ASN A 582 -6.61 -43.95 32.40
CA ASN A 582 -7.77 -43.10 32.70
C ASN A 582 -8.52 -42.69 31.42
N VAL A 583 -7.84 -42.59 30.27
CA VAL A 583 -8.49 -42.40 28.97
C VAL A 583 -9.30 -43.65 28.62
N ALA A 584 -8.70 -44.84 28.72
CA ALA A 584 -9.35 -46.12 28.44
C ALA A 584 -10.51 -46.46 29.40
N ALA A 585 -10.45 -45.98 30.64
CA ALA A 585 -11.46 -46.24 31.67
C ALA A 585 -12.77 -45.44 31.49
N ASN A 586 -12.86 -44.55 30.48
CA ASN A 586 -14.09 -43.83 30.17
C ASN A 586 -15.19 -44.76 29.64
N SER A 587 -16.42 -44.24 29.54
CA SER A 587 -17.50 -44.98 28.86
C SER A 587 -17.09 -45.27 27.41
N GLN A 588 -17.53 -46.39 26.83
CA GLN A 588 -17.15 -46.78 25.46
C GLN A 588 -17.43 -45.65 24.45
N GLN A 589 -18.61 -45.03 24.54
CA GLN A 589 -18.97 -43.88 23.72
C GLN A 589 -18.00 -42.69 23.91
N SER A 590 -17.68 -42.33 25.15
CA SER A 590 -16.76 -41.22 25.43
C SER A 590 -15.32 -41.52 25.02
N PHE A 591 -14.88 -42.77 25.15
CA PHE A 591 -13.57 -43.22 24.67
C PHE A 591 -13.49 -43.12 23.14
N ASP A 592 -14.51 -43.62 22.43
CA ASP A 592 -14.60 -43.55 20.98
C ASP A 592 -14.62 -42.09 20.49
N GLU A 593 -15.41 -41.22 21.11
CA GLU A 593 -15.46 -39.79 20.78
C GLU A 593 -14.10 -39.09 20.97
N LEU A 594 -13.38 -39.40 22.06
CA LEU A 594 -12.06 -38.83 22.34
C LEU A 594 -11.00 -39.29 21.33
N LEU A 595 -10.93 -40.60 21.05
CA LEU A 595 -9.95 -41.20 20.15
C LEU A 595 -10.23 -40.87 18.68
N GLN A 596 -11.50 -40.75 18.28
CA GLN A 596 -11.88 -40.19 16.98
C GLN A 596 -11.41 -38.73 16.87
N GLY A 597 -11.59 -37.94 17.94
CA GLY A 597 -11.10 -36.57 18.01
C GLY A 597 -9.57 -36.46 17.91
N VAL A 598 -8.83 -37.48 18.35
CA VAL A 598 -7.37 -37.57 18.21
C VAL A 598 -6.97 -37.97 16.79
N HIS A 599 -7.60 -38.99 16.19
CA HIS A 599 -7.36 -39.41 14.80
C HIS A 599 -7.55 -38.25 13.84
N ASN A 600 -8.70 -37.57 13.92
CA ASN A 600 -9.04 -36.44 13.06
C ASN A 600 -8.01 -35.30 13.10
N ARG A 601 -7.20 -35.20 14.18
CA ARG A 601 -6.14 -34.18 14.33
C ARG A 601 -4.82 -34.67 13.74
N ILE A 602 -4.39 -35.87 14.13
CA ILE A 602 -3.10 -36.45 13.68
C ILE A 602 -3.12 -36.74 12.17
N GLU A 603 -4.28 -37.08 11.60
CA GLU A 603 -4.44 -37.34 10.16
C GLU A 603 -4.34 -36.10 9.28
N LYS A 604 -4.42 -34.87 9.83
CA LYS A 604 -4.32 -33.65 9.01
C LYS A 604 -2.94 -33.41 8.41
N ILE A 605 -1.88 -33.95 9.02
CA ILE A 605 -0.51 -33.83 8.50
C ILE A 605 -0.33 -34.67 7.20
N PRO A 606 -0.62 -35.98 7.18
CA PRO A 606 -0.41 -36.81 5.99
C PRO A 606 -1.42 -36.58 4.85
N LEU A 607 -2.49 -35.78 5.03
CA LEU A 607 -3.36 -35.36 3.93
C LEU A 607 -2.61 -34.56 2.86
N ASP A 608 -1.54 -33.87 3.24
CA ASP A 608 -0.56 -33.33 2.29
C ASP A 608 0.57 -34.35 2.15
N GLU A 609 0.69 -34.97 0.97
CA GLU A 609 1.70 -36.00 0.70
C GLU A 609 3.11 -35.53 1.04
N ARG A 610 3.41 -34.24 0.80
CA ARG A 610 4.73 -33.66 1.06
C ARG A 610 5.02 -33.56 2.56
N LEU A 611 4.05 -33.05 3.33
CA LEU A 611 4.17 -33.02 4.79
C LEU A 611 4.25 -34.44 5.36
N GLY A 612 3.46 -35.37 4.81
CA GLY A 612 3.54 -36.78 5.14
C GLY A 612 4.97 -37.33 4.97
N GLN A 613 5.63 -37.05 3.86
CA GLN A 613 7.02 -37.47 3.63
C GLN A 613 8.00 -36.86 4.65
N LEU A 614 7.89 -35.56 4.92
CA LEU A 614 8.76 -34.87 5.89
C LEU A 614 8.60 -35.44 7.30
N PHE A 615 7.38 -35.61 7.80
CA PHE A 615 7.13 -36.11 9.17
C PHE A 615 7.40 -37.61 9.32
N ASN A 616 7.51 -38.35 8.21
CA ASN A 616 7.90 -39.76 8.21
C ASN A 616 9.39 -39.97 7.92
N HIS A 617 10.15 -38.91 7.65
CA HIS A 617 11.58 -38.99 7.44
C HIS A 617 12.30 -39.20 8.78
N VAL A 618 12.94 -40.35 8.92
CA VAL A 618 13.87 -40.66 10.00
C VAL A 618 15.14 -41.18 9.33
N PRO A 619 16.26 -40.46 9.41
CA PRO A 619 17.44 -40.77 8.61
C PRO A 619 18.10 -42.07 9.09
N GLU A 620 18.33 -42.99 8.14
CA GLU A 620 19.23 -44.13 8.28
C GLU A 620 20.64 -43.80 7.71
N PRO A 621 21.68 -44.58 8.04
CA PRO A 621 23.02 -44.31 7.52
C PRO A 621 23.07 -44.31 5.98
N GLY A 622 23.34 -43.14 5.39
CA GLY A 622 23.40 -42.95 3.94
C GLY A 622 22.21 -42.21 3.35
N ASP A 623 21.15 -41.96 4.13
CA ASP A 623 20.03 -41.11 3.72
C ASP A 623 20.41 -39.63 3.75
N SER A 624 19.70 -38.84 2.94
CA SER A 624 19.77 -37.37 2.98
C SER A 624 19.36 -36.85 4.36
N GLN A 625 20.10 -35.91 4.94
CA GLN A 625 19.77 -35.30 6.22
C GLN A 625 20.15 -33.82 6.20
N PHE A 626 19.24 -32.95 6.64
CA PHE A 626 19.51 -31.52 6.82
C PHE A 626 19.46 -31.15 8.30
N ASP A 627 20.61 -31.23 8.99
CA ASP A 627 20.74 -30.76 10.36
C ASP A 627 21.16 -29.28 10.39
N LEU A 628 20.24 -28.39 10.77
CA LEU A 628 20.52 -26.96 10.95
C LEU A 628 21.71 -26.70 11.88
N ARG A 629 21.94 -27.53 12.90
CA ARG A 629 23.08 -27.33 13.82
C ARG A 629 24.42 -27.40 13.10
N SER A 630 24.52 -28.19 12.02
CA SER A 630 25.75 -28.30 11.24
C SER A 630 26.04 -27.05 10.39
N VAL A 631 25.02 -26.24 10.09
CA VAL A 631 25.12 -25.14 9.13
C VAL A 631 25.07 -23.75 9.80
N ILE A 632 24.40 -23.61 10.96
CA ILE A 632 24.14 -22.29 11.57
C ILE A 632 25.39 -21.50 11.99
N ASP A 633 26.52 -22.16 12.24
CA ASP A 633 27.79 -21.51 12.58
C ASP A 633 28.70 -21.27 11.35
N GLU A 634 28.23 -21.66 10.16
CA GLU A 634 28.94 -21.46 8.90
C GLU A 634 28.46 -20.20 8.18
N ASP A 635 29.32 -19.62 7.35
CA ASP A 635 28.97 -18.55 6.40
C ASP A 635 28.16 -19.14 5.23
N ALA A 636 26.91 -19.48 5.55
CA ALA A 636 26.00 -20.21 4.70
C ALA A 636 24.69 -19.43 4.48
N ILE A 637 24.15 -19.52 3.27
CA ILE A 637 22.85 -18.95 2.95
C ILE A 637 21.85 -20.09 2.79
N ILE A 638 20.80 -20.12 3.59
CA ILE A 638 19.73 -21.11 3.50
C ILE A 638 18.48 -20.41 2.97
N ILE A 639 17.98 -20.83 1.81
CA ILE A 639 16.77 -20.27 1.20
C ILE A 639 15.72 -21.38 1.12
N LEU A 640 14.61 -21.16 1.81
CA LEU A 640 13.43 -21.99 1.80
C LEU A 640 12.34 -21.27 1.00
N ASP A 641 12.21 -21.66 -0.27
CA ASP A 641 11.16 -21.15 -1.12
C ASP A 641 9.90 -21.99 -0.94
N THR A 642 8.88 -21.36 -0.37
CA THR A 642 7.61 -22.00 -0.06
C THR A 642 6.49 -21.54 -0.99
N GLY A 643 6.79 -20.71 -2.01
CA GLY A 643 5.78 -20.12 -2.87
C GLY A 643 4.96 -21.10 -3.70
N GLY A 644 5.54 -22.24 -4.07
CA GLY A 644 4.83 -23.32 -4.77
C GLY A 644 3.94 -24.19 -3.86
N LEU A 645 3.82 -23.85 -2.57
CA LEU A 645 3.00 -24.59 -1.59
C LEU A 645 1.69 -23.86 -1.26
N ARG A 646 0.67 -24.64 -0.89
CA ARG A 646 -0.58 -24.10 -0.32
C ARG A 646 -0.29 -23.40 1.02
N THR A 647 -1.06 -22.38 1.37
CA THR A 647 -0.83 -21.57 2.58
C THR A 647 -0.74 -22.40 3.87
N ALA A 648 -1.55 -23.46 4.01
CA ALA A 648 -1.48 -24.33 5.18
C ALA A 648 -0.13 -25.08 5.25
N SER A 649 0.32 -25.65 4.13
CA SER A 649 1.60 -26.36 4.03
C SER A 649 2.79 -25.42 4.20
N GLN A 650 2.71 -24.19 3.69
CA GLN A 650 3.71 -23.13 3.94
C GLN A 650 3.90 -22.88 5.44
N ARG A 651 2.80 -22.74 6.20
CA ARG A 651 2.83 -22.52 7.65
C ARG A 651 3.43 -23.70 8.38
N VAL A 652 2.97 -24.92 8.08
CA VAL A 652 3.49 -26.14 8.74
C VAL A 652 4.98 -26.30 8.48
N LEU A 653 5.41 -26.17 7.22
CA LEU A 653 6.81 -26.29 6.87
C LEU A 653 7.64 -25.21 7.57
N THR A 654 7.16 -23.97 7.58
CA THR A 654 7.81 -22.87 8.29
C THR A 654 7.92 -23.15 9.79
N GLN A 655 6.83 -23.52 10.45
CA GLN A 655 6.83 -23.88 11.88
C GLN A 655 7.78 -25.03 12.18
N THR A 656 7.84 -26.03 11.29
CA THR A 656 8.74 -27.17 11.43
C THR A 656 10.20 -26.74 11.33
N VAL A 657 10.54 -25.90 10.35
CA VAL A 657 11.89 -25.32 10.23
C VAL A 657 12.24 -24.46 11.44
N LEU A 658 11.32 -23.61 11.90
CA LEU A 658 11.54 -22.76 13.07
C LEU A 658 11.76 -23.60 14.33
N SER A 659 11.04 -24.72 14.47
CA SER A 659 11.21 -25.69 15.55
C SER A 659 12.59 -26.33 15.51
N GLN A 660 13.02 -26.78 14.33
CA GLN A 660 14.35 -27.35 14.15
C GLN A 660 15.46 -26.30 14.38
N LEU A 661 15.24 -25.04 13.99
CA LEU A 661 16.15 -23.94 14.28
C LEU A 661 16.25 -23.69 15.79
N TRP A 662 15.11 -23.64 16.49
CA TRP A 662 15.08 -23.48 17.94
C TRP A 662 15.86 -24.59 18.65
N THR A 663 15.62 -25.85 18.27
CA THR A 663 16.36 -27.00 18.80
C THR A 663 17.85 -26.92 18.46
N ALA A 664 18.23 -26.49 17.25
CA ALA A 664 19.62 -26.27 16.88
C ALA A 664 20.30 -25.18 17.72
N LEU A 665 19.59 -24.08 18.01
CA LEU A 665 20.05 -22.98 18.87
C LEU A 665 20.21 -23.44 20.33
N GLN A 666 19.28 -24.22 20.87
CA GLN A 666 19.38 -24.81 22.21
C GLN A 666 20.58 -25.78 22.31
N ARG A 667 20.78 -26.66 21.32
CA ARG A 667 21.96 -27.55 21.24
C ARG A 667 23.26 -26.75 21.14
N ARG A 668 23.26 -25.66 20.35
CA ARG A 668 24.40 -24.73 20.27
C ARG A 668 24.69 -24.08 21.62
N ALA A 669 23.67 -23.71 22.38
CA ALA A 669 23.84 -23.08 23.68
C ALA A 669 24.56 -23.95 24.72
N HIS A 670 24.40 -25.28 24.62
CA HIS A 670 25.08 -26.25 25.49
C HIS A 670 26.53 -26.54 25.07
N THR A 671 26.84 -26.36 23.79
CA THR A 671 28.13 -26.76 23.20
C THR A 671 29.07 -25.59 22.92
N THR A 672 28.55 -24.36 22.85
CA THR A 672 29.29 -23.17 22.41
C THR A 672 29.05 -22.01 23.36
N GLU A 673 30.13 -21.38 23.84
CA GLU A 673 30.07 -20.20 24.71
C GLU A 673 29.49 -18.98 23.99
N PRO A 674 28.75 -18.07 24.66
CA PRO A 674 28.09 -16.93 24.01
C PRO A 674 28.99 -16.04 23.16
N ALA A 675 30.27 -15.88 23.53
CA ALA A 675 31.23 -15.03 22.81
C ALA A 675 31.70 -15.63 21.48
N ASP A 676 31.60 -16.95 21.33
CA ASP A 676 32.09 -17.70 20.16
C ASP A 676 30.95 -18.07 19.19
N ARG A 677 29.70 -17.72 19.52
CA ARG A 677 28.52 -17.99 18.67
C ARG A 677 28.52 -17.04 17.49
N ALA A 678 28.58 -17.59 16.28
CA ALA A 678 28.34 -16.82 15.08
C ALA A 678 26.89 -16.32 15.04
N LEU A 679 26.69 -15.08 14.59
CA LEU A 679 25.36 -14.48 14.49
C LEU A 679 24.57 -15.16 13.37
N VAL A 680 23.47 -15.81 13.73
CA VAL A 680 22.50 -16.40 12.80
C VAL A 680 21.43 -15.35 12.50
N ASN A 681 21.06 -15.16 11.24
CA ASN A 681 19.99 -14.23 10.88
C ASN A 681 18.83 -14.97 10.23
N LEU A 682 17.65 -14.89 10.84
CA LEU A 682 16.42 -15.42 10.30
C LEU A 682 15.61 -14.31 9.63
N TYR A 683 15.34 -14.43 8.34
CA TYR A 683 14.53 -13.52 7.53
C TYR A 683 13.20 -14.19 7.17
N LEU A 684 12.10 -13.70 7.75
CA LEU A 684 10.75 -14.15 7.42
C LEU A 684 10.09 -13.14 6.48
N GLU A 685 10.06 -13.44 5.18
CA GLU A 685 9.31 -12.65 4.21
C GLU A 685 7.81 -12.93 4.33
N GLU A 686 6.99 -11.88 4.38
CA GLU A 686 5.57 -11.97 4.71
C GLU A 686 5.29 -12.76 5.98
N ALA A 687 5.95 -12.38 7.08
CA ALA A 687 5.81 -13.03 8.38
C ALA A 687 4.33 -13.22 8.81
N ALA A 688 3.43 -12.28 8.50
CA ALA A 688 2.01 -12.46 8.81
C ALA A 688 1.36 -13.66 8.10
N GLN A 689 1.84 -14.06 6.92
CA GLN A 689 1.35 -15.23 6.19
C GLN A 689 1.83 -16.55 6.81
N LEU A 690 3.07 -16.54 7.29
CA LEU A 690 3.83 -17.69 7.77
C LEU A 690 3.65 -18.00 9.26
N VAL A 691 3.45 -16.97 10.08
CA VAL A 691 3.38 -17.11 11.53
C VAL A 691 1.98 -17.54 11.97
N SER A 692 1.92 -18.72 12.59
CA SER A 692 0.85 -19.17 13.48
C SER A 692 1.46 -19.48 14.84
N SER A 693 0.83 -18.96 15.90
CA SER A 693 1.24 -18.85 17.33
C SER A 693 2.34 -19.75 17.90
N GLY A 694 3.04 -19.22 18.91
CA GLY A 694 3.93 -19.96 19.83
C GLY A 694 5.41 -19.68 19.57
N ILE A 695 6.02 -20.48 18.70
CA ILE A 695 7.48 -20.46 18.48
C ILE A 695 8.09 -19.10 18.07
N VAL A 696 7.36 -18.25 17.37
CA VAL A 696 7.86 -16.93 16.97
C VAL A 696 7.99 -16.00 18.18
N ASP A 697 7.11 -16.16 19.17
CA ASP A 697 7.17 -15.40 20.41
C ASP A 697 8.44 -15.78 21.19
N ASP A 698 8.73 -17.08 21.28
CA ASP A 698 9.96 -17.57 21.92
C ASP A 698 11.22 -17.13 21.17
N LEU A 699 11.20 -17.13 19.84
CA LEU A 699 12.29 -16.61 19.04
C LEU A 699 12.51 -15.11 19.30
N LEU A 700 11.47 -14.29 19.35
CA LEU A 700 11.61 -12.86 19.64
C LEU A 700 12.03 -12.57 21.10
N ALA A 701 11.58 -13.37 22.06
CA ALA A 701 11.88 -13.17 23.47
C ALA A 701 13.29 -13.66 23.86
N GLN A 702 13.69 -14.83 23.35
CA GLN A 702 14.81 -15.59 23.90
C GLN A 702 15.99 -15.76 22.94
N SER A 703 15.77 -15.72 21.61
CA SER A 703 16.80 -16.10 20.63
C SER A 703 18.02 -15.17 20.60
N ARG A 704 17.87 -13.94 21.11
CA ARG A 704 19.00 -13.01 21.34
C ARG A 704 20.10 -13.64 22.20
N SER A 705 19.74 -14.47 23.19
CA SER A 705 20.68 -15.15 24.08
C SER A 705 21.46 -16.26 23.36
N PHE A 706 20.89 -16.77 22.28
CA PHE A 706 21.50 -17.79 21.43
C PHE A 706 22.34 -17.18 20.30
N GLY A 707 22.41 -15.86 20.15
CA GLY A 707 23.11 -15.23 19.03
C GLY A 707 22.33 -15.37 17.72
N CYS A 708 21.01 -15.21 17.77
CA CYS A 708 20.13 -15.21 16.61
C CYS A 708 19.42 -13.84 16.48
N SER A 709 19.43 -13.28 15.28
CA SER A 709 18.60 -12.15 14.88
C SER A 709 17.36 -12.65 14.12
N VAL A 710 16.25 -11.93 14.27
CA VAL A 710 15.00 -12.24 13.56
C VAL A 710 14.56 -10.97 12.86
N THR A 711 14.38 -11.06 11.54
CA THR A 711 13.85 -10.01 10.69
C THR A 711 12.46 -10.39 10.21
N LEU A 712 11.44 -9.68 10.71
CA LEU A 712 10.04 -9.88 10.33
C LEU A 712 9.65 -8.87 9.27
N ALA A 713 9.47 -9.31 8.03
CA ALA A 713 9.02 -8.47 6.94
C ALA A 713 7.53 -8.71 6.65
N THR A 714 6.67 -7.71 6.80
CA THR A 714 5.22 -7.83 6.52
C THR A 714 4.69 -6.59 5.81
N GLN A 715 3.51 -6.65 5.19
CA GLN A 715 2.94 -5.48 4.51
C GLN A 715 2.49 -4.43 5.53
N PHE A 716 1.76 -4.86 6.55
CA PHE A 716 1.26 -4.01 7.61
C PHE A 716 1.35 -4.74 8.96
N PRO A 717 1.79 -4.08 10.05
CA PRO A 717 1.86 -4.72 11.37
C PRO A 717 0.51 -5.30 11.83
N GLY A 718 -0.60 -4.61 11.51
CA GLY A 718 -1.95 -5.06 11.86
C GLY A 718 -2.36 -6.41 11.26
N GLN A 719 -1.73 -6.87 10.17
CA GLN A 719 -1.98 -8.24 9.65
C GLN A 719 -1.51 -9.31 10.64
N LEU A 720 -0.41 -9.04 11.36
CA LEU A 720 0.05 -9.92 12.42
C LEU A 720 -0.94 -9.89 13.58
N ARG A 721 -1.43 -8.71 13.99
CA ARG A 721 -2.41 -8.58 15.08
C ARG A 721 -3.71 -9.36 14.85
N VAL A 722 -4.23 -9.35 13.61
CA VAL A 722 -5.47 -10.08 13.26
C VAL A 722 -5.30 -11.59 13.39
N ARG A 723 -4.09 -12.10 13.13
CA ARG A 723 -3.79 -13.54 13.18
C ARG A 723 -3.30 -13.99 14.55
N ASP A 724 -2.47 -13.16 15.18
CA ASP A 724 -1.87 -13.40 16.47
C ASP A 724 -1.56 -12.07 17.18
N GLU A 725 -2.42 -11.71 18.13
CA GLU A 725 -2.25 -10.51 18.95
C GLU A 725 -1.02 -10.61 19.86
N ALA A 726 -0.67 -11.80 20.36
CA ALA A 726 0.50 -12.00 21.22
C ALA A 726 1.80 -11.75 20.44
N ALA A 727 1.92 -12.34 19.25
CA ALA A 727 3.07 -12.11 18.37
C ALA A 727 3.19 -10.65 17.93
N TYR A 728 2.06 -9.97 17.73
CA TYR A 728 2.06 -8.52 17.45
C TYR A 728 2.58 -7.69 18.63
N ILE A 729 2.15 -8.01 19.85
CA ILE A 729 2.65 -7.35 21.07
C ILE A 729 4.15 -7.63 21.24
N GLU A 730 4.57 -8.87 21.02
CA GLU A 730 5.97 -9.28 21.18
C GLU A 730 6.88 -8.62 20.14
N LEU A 731 6.43 -8.53 18.89
CA LEU A 731 7.07 -7.73 17.84
C LEU A 731 7.24 -6.29 18.32
N LEU A 732 6.18 -5.69 18.85
CA LEU A 732 6.24 -4.30 19.29
C LEU A 732 7.12 -4.15 20.51
N ASN A 733 7.32 -5.13 21.37
CA ASN A 733 8.12 -4.97 22.58
C ASN A 733 9.60 -5.28 22.35
N ASN A 734 9.92 -6.33 21.59
CA ASN A 734 11.27 -6.89 21.53
C ASN A 734 12.04 -6.51 20.27
N VAL A 735 11.37 -5.95 19.25
CA VAL A 735 12.04 -5.46 18.04
C VAL A 735 12.48 -4.00 18.21
N SER A 736 13.79 -3.77 18.18
CA SER A 736 14.36 -2.44 18.39
C SER A 736 14.62 -1.69 17.08
N THR A 737 14.88 -2.40 15.98
CA THR A 737 15.03 -1.79 14.64
C THR A 737 13.69 -1.83 13.91
N ILE A 738 13.16 -0.66 13.53
CA ILE A 738 11.93 -0.57 12.72
C ILE A 738 12.24 0.15 11.43
N VAL A 739 11.91 -0.47 10.31
CA VAL A 739 11.99 0.09 8.96
C VAL A 739 10.58 0.08 8.40
N THR A 740 9.96 1.25 8.22
CA THR A 740 8.57 1.32 7.76
C THR A 740 8.41 2.24 6.56
N GLY A 741 7.85 1.70 5.50
CA GLY A 741 7.41 2.46 4.33
C GLY A 741 5.97 2.93 4.49
N SER A 742 5.30 3.18 3.37
CA SER A 742 3.89 3.57 3.38
C SER A 742 2.99 2.44 3.90
N VAL A 743 2.39 2.66 5.08
CA VAL A 743 1.52 1.71 5.79
C VAL A 743 0.21 2.37 6.26
N ALA A 744 -0.87 1.57 6.36
CA ALA A 744 -2.16 2.01 6.92
C ALA A 744 -2.04 2.30 8.42
N VAL A 745 -2.94 3.13 8.95
CA VAL A 745 -2.86 3.69 10.32
C VAL A 745 -2.85 2.57 11.37
N ASP A 746 -1.72 2.42 12.06
CA ASP A 746 -1.54 1.56 13.24
C ASP A 746 -1.14 2.44 14.43
N THR A 747 -2.05 2.58 15.40
CA THR A 747 -1.87 3.46 16.56
C THR A 747 -0.70 3.05 17.46
N ALA A 748 -0.42 1.75 17.60
CA ALA A 748 0.65 1.29 18.47
C ALA A 748 2.02 1.53 17.81
N LEU A 749 2.11 1.33 16.48
CA LEU A 749 3.29 1.68 15.71
C LEU A 749 3.55 3.19 15.73
N THR A 750 2.53 4.02 15.50
CA THR A 750 2.71 5.48 15.54
C THR A 750 3.09 5.98 16.93
N THR A 751 2.54 5.39 17.99
CA THR A 751 2.92 5.69 19.38
C THR A 751 4.38 5.30 19.65
N ARG A 752 4.83 4.14 19.15
CA ARG A 752 6.22 3.68 19.32
C ARG A 752 7.24 4.54 18.56
N LEU A 753 6.84 5.11 17.43
CA LEU A 753 7.68 5.98 16.59
C LEU A 753 7.58 7.47 16.96
N ALA A 754 6.65 7.84 17.83
CA ALA A 754 6.48 9.22 18.28
C ALA A 754 7.69 9.69 19.10
N THR A 755 7.96 10.99 19.03
CA THR A 755 8.99 11.68 19.82
C THR A 755 8.41 12.94 20.43
N ALA A 756 9.13 13.63 21.32
CA ALA A 756 8.69 14.90 21.89
C ALA A 756 8.39 15.98 20.83
N ASP A 757 9.04 15.89 19.66
CA ASP A 757 8.86 16.84 18.55
C ASP A 757 7.92 16.30 17.46
N LEU A 758 7.51 15.02 17.55
CA LEU A 758 6.66 14.37 16.55
C LEU A 758 5.60 13.50 17.22
N GLU A 759 4.42 14.08 17.39
CA GLU A 759 3.25 13.40 17.99
C GLU A 759 2.77 12.21 17.12
N PRO A 760 2.09 11.21 17.71
CA PRO A 760 1.65 10.01 16.99
C PRO A 760 0.82 10.30 15.73
N ALA A 761 -0.03 11.34 15.75
CA ALA A 761 -0.83 11.75 14.59
C ALA A 761 0.05 12.25 13.43
N ALA A 762 1.11 13.00 13.74
CA ALA A 762 2.08 13.48 12.74
C ALA A 762 2.90 12.33 12.14
N VAL A 763 3.29 11.34 12.97
CA VAL A 763 3.87 10.08 12.47
C VAL A 763 2.92 9.42 11.47
N GLY A 764 1.63 9.28 11.84
CA GLY A 764 0.63 8.62 11.00
C GLY A 764 0.38 9.33 9.66
N ASN A 765 0.39 10.66 9.65
CA ASN A 765 0.29 11.43 8.41
C ASN A 765 1.51 11.17 7.51
N ARG A 766 2.71 11.19 8.10
CA ARG A 766 3.97 10.95 7.40
C ARG A 766 4.07 9.54 6.83
N LEU A 767 3.67 8.51 7.59
CA LEU A 767 3.64 7.14 7.06
C LEU A 767 2.72 7.02 5.84
N ARG A 768 1.61 7.76 5.77
CA ARG A 768 0.73 7.75 4.59
C ARG A 768 1.34 8.45 3.38
N SER A 769 2.20 9.43 3.59
CA SER A 769 2.80 10.28 2.56
C SER A 769 4.14 9.75 1.99
N LEU A 770 4.76 8.75 2.64
CA LEU A 770 6.03 8.16 2.19
C LEU A 770 5.97 7.66 0.74
N GLN A 771 6.97 8.05 -0.06
CA GLN A 771 7.10 7.61 -1.44
C GLN A 771 7.60 6.16 -1.53
N ARG A 772 7.46 5.54 -2.71
CA ARG A 772 8.06 4.23 -2.97
C ARG A 772 9.58 4.32 -2.85
N GLY A 773 10.20 3.37 -2.17
CA GLY A 773 11.64 3.40 -1.89
C GLY A 773 12.07 4.40 -0.80
N GLN A 774 11.14 5.03 -0.08
CA GLN A 774 11.45 5.79 1.14
C GLN A 774 10.97 5.03 2.38
N TRP A 775 11.78 5.10 3.44
CA TRP A 775 11.55 4.41 4.70
C TRP A 775 11.73 5.39 5.86
N LEU A 776 10.79 5.37 6.81
CA LEU A 776 11.02 5.93 8.14
C LEU A 776 11.68 4.85 9.00
N VAL A 777 12.83 5.18 9.58
CA VAL A 777 13.68 4.21 10.28
C VAL A 777 13.91 4.65 11.73
N ARG A 778 13.78 3.69 12.65
CA ARG A 778 14.20 3.79 14.04
C ARG A 778 15.26 2.73 14.30
N LEU A 779 16.44 3.15 14.76
CA LEU A 779 17.58 2.25 15.00
C LEU A 779 17.80 2.01 16.51
N PRO A 780 18.30 0.82 16.89
CA PRO A 780 18.66 0.48 18.27
C PRO A 780 19.96 1.16 18.68
N ALA A 781 20.20 1.37 19.98
CA ALA A 781 21.51 1.76 20.51
C ALA A 781 22.05 0.74 21.52
N PRO A 782 23.38 0.66 21.69
CA PRO A 782 23.99 -0.09 22.78
C PRO A 782 23.50 0.39 24.15
N PHE A 783 23.60 -0.48 25.15
CA PHE A 783 23.22 -0.15 26.52
C PHE A 783 23.95 1.11 27.02
N GLY A 784 23.20 2.04 27.63
CA GLY A 784 23.74 3.29 28.17
C GLY A 784 23.97 4.41 27.15
N LEU A 785 23.65 4.19 25.87
CA LEU A 785 23.71 5.22 24.83
C LEU A 785 22.31 5.59 24.33
N GLU A 786 22.13 6.85 23.97
CA GLU A 786 20.87 7.32 23.41
C GLU A 786 20.69 6.81 21.96
N PRO A 787 19.53 6.22 21.62
CA PRO A 787 19.23 5.84 20.25
C PRO A 787 18.95 7.07 19.38
N PRO A 788 19.28 7.02 18.07
CA PRO A 788 18.92 8.08 17.16
C PRO A 788 17.40 8.21 17.08
N ARG A 789 16.92 9.45 16.97
CA ARG A 789 15.51 9.73 16.71
C ARG A 789 15.11 9.18 15.34
N PRO A 790 13.83 8.82 15.11
CA PRO A 790 13.38 8.32 13.81
C PRO A 790 13.65 9.31 12.68
N PHE A 791 14.08 8.81 11.53
CA PHE A 791 14.48 9.63 10.38
C PHE A 791 14.24 8.93 9.05
N LEU A 792 14.28 9.68 7.96
CA LEU A 792 13.98 9.17 6.62
C LEU A 792 15.23 8.62 5.93
N VAL A 793 15.02 7.55 5.17
CA VAL A 793 16.07 6.81 4.48
C VAL A 793 15.53 6.40 3.11
N ALA A 794 16.29 6.62 2.03
CA ALA A 794 16.00 6.03 0.73
C ALA A 794 16.48 4.57 0.67
N SER A 795 15.80 3.74 -0.09
CA SER A 795 16.26 2.38 -0.44
C SER A 795 17.68 2.44 -1.00
N ALA A 796 18.53 1.52 -0.54
CA ALA A 796 19.83 1.33 -1.16
C ALA A 796 19.69 0.97 -2.65
N PRO A 797 20.67 1.34 -3.50
CA PRO A 797 20.66 0.95 -4.90
C PRO A 797 20.59 -0.57 -5.07
N ARG A 798 19.86 -1.04 -6.09
CA ARG A 798 19.74 -2.47 -6.37
C ARG A 798 21.12 -3.10 -6.63
N PRO A 799 21.43 -4.26 -6.03
CA PRO A 799 22.73 -4.91 -6.20
C PRO A 799 22.95 -5.34 -7.65
N ALA A 800 24.22 -5.55 -8.02
CA ALA A 800 24.55 -6.10 -9.33
C ALA A 800 23.92 -7.50 -9.49
N GLY A 801 23.48 -7.86 -10.70
CA GLY A 801 22.84 -9.15 -10.98
C GLY A 801 21.34 -9.24 -10.69
N HIS A 802 20.77 -8.27 -9.95
CA HIS A 802 19.32 -8.19 -9.76
C HIS A 802 18.58 -8.13 -11.12
N PRO A 803 17.47 -8.89 -11.32
CA PRO A 803 16.75 -8.96 -12.60
C PRO A 803 16.35 -7.59 -13.20
N ASP A 804 15.79 -6.70 -12.36
CA ASP A 804 15.41 -5.34 -12.76
C ASP A 804 16.58 -4.33 -12.89
N ARG A 805 17.84 -4.79 -12.95
CA ARG A 805 19.03 -3.97 -13.24
C ARG A 805 19.58 -4.35 -14.62
N GLU A 806 20.85 -4.05 -14.89
CA GLU A 806 21.52 -4.49 -16.11
C GLU A 806 21.68 -6.02 -16.10
N SER A 807 21.16 -6.68 -17.14
CA SER A 807 21.23 -8.12 -17.29
C SER A 807 22.68 -8.59 -17.42
N PHE A 808 22.95 -9.86 -17.06
CA PHE A 808 24.27 -10.43 -17.32
C PHE A 808 24.53 -10.51 -18.82
N ARG A 809 25.81 -10.44 -19.19
CA ARG A 809 26.24 -10.84 -20.53
C ARG A 809 25.90 -12.32 -20.76
N PRO A 810 25.56 -12.75 -21.98
CA PRO A 810 25.10 -14.13 -22.24
C PRO A 810 26.00 -15.23 -21.68
N ALA A 811 27.32 -15.09 -21.77
CA ALA A 811 28.26 -16.07 -21.21
C ALA A 811 28.18 -16.20 -19.67
N ARG A 812 27.94 -15.09 -18.96
CA ARG A 812 27.78 -15.09 -17.51
C ARG A 812 26.40 -15.60 -17.09
N GLU A 813 25.38 -15.37 -17.91
CA GLU A 813 24.04 -15.95 -17.75
C GLU A 813 24.08 -17.49 -17.80
N THR A 814 24.75 -18.05 -18.82
CA THR A 814 24.93 -19.52 -18.93
C THR A 814 25.71 -20.10 -17.75
N ALA A 815 26.76 -19.40 -17.30
CA ALA A 815 27.55 -19.84 -16.15
C ALA A 815 26.75 -19.79 -14.83
N PHE A 816 25.89 -18.78 -14.66
CA PHE A 816 24.97 -18.70 -13.54
C PHE A 816 23.96 -19.86 -13.56
N ALA A 817 23.30 -20.10 -14.70
CA ALA A 817 22.35 -21.20 -14.85
C ALA A 817 22.98 -22.56 -14.49
N ALA A 818 24.18 -22.85 -15.01
CA ALA A 818 24.87 -24.09 -14.68
C ALA A 818 25.23 -24.22 -13.18
N GLN A 819 25.61 -23.11 -12.51
CA GLN A 819 25.86 -23.13 -11.06
C GLN A 819 24.57 -23.29 -10.25
N ARG A 820 23.45 -22.72 -10.72
CA ARG A 820 22.13 -22.90 -10.12
C ARG A 820 21.66 -24.36 -10.23
N ASP A 821 21.85 -25.00 -11.38
CA ASP A 821 21.51 -26.42 -11.57
C ASP A 821 22.31 -27.31 -10.62
N VAL A 822 23.63 -27.07 -10.51
CA VAL A 822 24.51 -27.80 -9.57
C VAL A 822 24.09 -27.58 -8.12
N LEU A 823 23.70 -26.34 -7.76
CA LEU A 823 23.18 -26.02 -6.43
C LEU A 823 21.93 -26.84 -6.13
N ILE A 824 20.94 -26.82 -7.03
CA ILE A 824 19.66 -27.53 -6.87
C ILE A 824 19.92 -29.04 -6.74
N ASP A 825 20.73 -29.61 -7.62
CA ASP A 825 21.06 -31.04 -7.60
C ASP A 825 21.75 -31.45 -6.29
N ARG A 826 22.72 -30.65 -5.82
CA ARG A 826 23.40 -30.91 -4.54
C ARG A 826 22.42 -30.85 -3.38
N THR A 827 21.60 -29.81 -3.29
CA THR A 827 20.63 -29.67 -2.20
C THR A 827 19.62 -30.82 -2.22
N ARG A 828 19.12 -31.21 -3.39
CA ARG A 828 18.21 -32.35 -3.55
C ARG A 828 18.81 -33.68 -3.14
N LEU A 829 20.05 -33.98 -3.54
CA LEU A 829 20.67 -35.29 -3.30
C LEU A 829 21.23 -35.46 -1.88
N GLU A 830 21.81 -34.41 -1.30
CA GLU A 830 22.53 -34.50 -0.03
C GLU A 830 21.67 -34.08 1.17
N TYR A 831 20.74 -33.13 0.97
CA TYR A 831 20.05 -32.44 2.05
C TYR A 831 18.52 -32.43 1.91
N GLY A 832 17.98 -33.02 0.84
CA GLY A 832 16.58 -32.87 0.45
C GLY A 832 15.81 -34.18 0.38
N ILE A 833 14.51 -34.11 0.62
CA ILE A 833 13.54 -35.16 0.29
C ILE A 833 12.94 -34.79 -1.08
N ASP A 834 13.23 -35.59 -2.10
CA ASP A 834 12.69 -35.41 -3.44
C ASP A 834 11.23 -35.88 -3.48
N VAL A 835 10.31 -34.92 -3.49
CA VAL A 835 8.87 -35.16 -3.52
C VAL A 835 8.42 -35.67 -4.90
N THR A 836 9.20 -35.38 -5.96
CA THR A 836 8.90 -35.79 -7.33
C THR A 836 9.24 -37.26 -7.58
N ALA A 837 10.20 -37.83 -6.85
CA ALA A 837 10.63 -39.22 -6.99
C ALA A 837 9.48 -40.24 -6.74
N THR A 838 8.52 -39.90 -5.88
CA THR A 838 7.31 -40.69 -5.60
C THR A 838 6.32 -40.75 -6.77
N ARG A 839 6.49 -39.93 -7.82
CA ARG A 839 5.69 -39.98 -9.06
C ARG A 839 6.24 -40.92 -10.14
N ALA A 840 7.33 -41.64 -9.89
CA ALA A 840 7.90 -42.57 -10.85
C ALA A 840 7.18 -43.94 -10.83
N THR A 841 6.37 -44.18 -11.85
CA THR A 841 5.92 -45.50 -12.32
C THR A 841 7.12 -46.38 -12.71
N THR A 842 7.08 -47.64 -12.26
CA THR A 842 7.74 -48.83 -12.87
C THR A 842 9.24 -48.76 -13.20
N GLY A 843 10.07 -49.32 -12.31
CA GLY A 843 11.08 -50.35 -12.63
C GLY A 843 12.31 -50.00 -13.48
N SER A 844 13.47 -49.98 -12.83
CA SER A 844 14.80 -50.06 -13.47
C SER A 844 14.97 -51.34 -14.33
N PRO A 845 15.81 -51.33 -15.38
CA PRO A 845 15.87 -52.39 -16.37
C PRO A 845 16.88 -53.48 -15.98
N GLU A 846 16.40 -54.64 -15.55
CA GLU A 846 17.18 -55.87 -15.56
C GLU A 846 16.47 -56.99 -16.32
N THR A 847 17.20 -57.50 -17.31
CA THR A 847 16.90 -58.52 -18.31
C THR A 847 16.54 -59.88 -17.70
N GLU A 848 15.42 -60.51 -18.11
CA GLU A 848 15.36 -61.92 -18.59
C GLU A 848 13.94 -62.44 -18.90
N THR A 849 13.80 -63.00 -20.11
CA THR A 849 12.94 -64.12 -20.57
C THR A 849 11.40 -64.05 -20.54
N ALA A 850 10.86 -63.75 -21.73
CA ALA A 850 9.83 -64.46 -22.51
C ALA A 850 8.64 -65.23 -21.85
N ALA A 851 7.46 -64.76 -22.25
CA ALA A 851 6.27 -65.48 -22.75
C ALA A 851 5.05 -65.67 -21.82
N GLY A 852 3.94 -65.04 -22.22
CA GLY A 852 2.57 -65.39 -21.81
C GLY A 852 1.63 -64.18 -21.79
N ASP A 853 0.92 -63.93 -22.90
CA ASP A 853 -0.12 -62.91 -23.08
C ASP A 853 -1.19 -62.91 -21.98
N GLU A 854 -1.52 -61.75 -21.42
CA GLU A 854 -2.91 -61.30 -21.24
C GLU A 854 -2.95 -59.76 -21.37
N ALA A 855 -3.87 -59.27 -22.20
CA ALA A 855 -3.99 -57.87 -22.59
C ALA A 855 -4.43 -56.98 -21.42
N ALA A 856 -3.65 -55.93 -21.14
CA ALA A 856 -4.08 -54.76 -20.38
C ALA A 856 -4.75 -53.75 -21.32
N PRO A 857 -5.85 -53.09 -20.91
CA PRO A 857 -6.50 -52.06 -21.70
C PRO A 857 -5.60 -50.82 -21.80
N ALA A 858 -5.65 -50.15 -22.94
CA ALA A 858 -4.92 -48.93 -23.20
C ALA A 858 -5.27 -47.84 -22.18
N ASP A 859 -4.26 -47.27 -21.52
CA ASP A 859 -4.37 -46.02 -20.78
C ASP A 859 -4.87 -44.94 -21.74
N SER A 860 -6.08 -44.44 -21.47
CA SER A 860 -6.64 -43.25 -22.08
C SER A 860 -5.84 -42.03 -21.62
N GLU A 861 -5.27 -41.31 -22.59
CA GLU A 861 -4.73 -39.97 -22.42
C GLU A 861 -5.72 -39.10 -21.64
N THR A 862 -5.32 -38.60 -20.48
CA THR A 862 -6.14 -37.72 -19.64
C THR A 862 -6.36 -36.38 -20.34
N THR A 863 -7.50 -36.23 -20.99
CA THR A 863 -8.04 -34.97 -21.51
C THR A 863 -8.22 -33.97 -20.36
N VAL A 864 -7.75 -32.74 -20.54
CA VAL A 864 -7.92 -31.64 -19.59
C VAL A 864 -9.41 -31.37 -19.41
N SER A 865 -9.98 -31.70 -18.24
CA SER A 865 -11.41 -31.60 -17.99
C SER A 865 -11.90 -30.14 -18.03
N ARG A 866 -12.98 -29.89 -18.79
CA ARG A 866 -13.55 -28.55 -19.04
C ARG A 866 -14.29 -28.01 -17.82
N ILE A 867 -14.00 -26.79 -17.37
CA ILE A 867 -14.68 -26.20 -16.19
C ILE A 867 -15.80 -25.22 -16.52
N ASP A 868 -15.91 -24.82 -17.78
CA ASP A 868 -16.90 -23.87 -18.29
C ASP A 868 -18.29 -24.49 -18.52
N SER A 869 -18.43 -25.80 -18.27
CA SER A 869 -19.69 -26.54 -18.44
C SER A 869 -19.89 -27.59 -17.36
N ALA A 870 -21.16 -27.85 -17.01
CA ALA A 870 -21.55 -28.94 -16.11
C ALA A 870 -21.73 -30.28 -16.85
N LEU A 871 -21.93 -30.27 -18.17
CA LEU A 871 -22.21 -31.46 -18.98
C LEU A 871 -21.18 -32.60 -18.88
N PRO A 872 -19.86 -32.35 -18.73
CA PRO A 872 -18.88 -33.43 -18.54
C PRO A 872 -19.02 -34.15 -17.18
N TYR A 873 -19.67 -33.52 -16.21
CA TYR A 873 -19.69 -33.96 -14.81
C TYR A 873 -21.07 -34.41 -14.34
N THR A 874 -22.13 -33.98 -15.02
CA THR A 874 -23.49 -34.31 -14.62
C THR A 874 -23.73 -35.81 -14.66
N GLU A 875 -24.26 -36.33 -13.55
CA GLU A 875 -24.77 -37.70 -13.49
C GLU A 875 -26.18 -37.83 -14.11
N ARG A 876 -26.79 -36.71 -14.52
CA ARG A 876 -28.15 -36.64 -15.04
C ARG A 876 -28.19 -35.97 -16.42
N LEU A 877 -28.56 -36.75 -17.42
CA LEU A 877 -28.88 -36.34 -18.79
C LEU A 877 -30.16 -37.08 -19.21
N PRO A 878 -31.04 -36.43 -19.98
CA PRO A 878 -32.27 -37.08 -20.42
C PRO A 878 -31.97 -38.22 -21.40
N GLU A 879 -32.68 -39.36 -21.27
CA GLU A 879 -32.47 -40.59 -22.07
C GLU A 879 -32.25 -40.38 -23.59
N PRO A 880 -32.97 -39.49 -24.30
CA PRO A 880 -32.74 -39.28 -25.74
C PRO A 880 -31.45 -38.52 -26.10
N VAL A 881 -30.67 -38.07 -25.12
CA VAL A 881 -29.48 -37.23 -25.29
C VAL A 881 -28.28 -37.86 -24.59
N ILE A 882 -27.14 -37.90 -25.28
CA ILE A 882 -25.82 -38.21 -24.70
C ILE A 882 -24.88 -37.02 -24.87
N TYR A 883 -23.92 -36.88 -23.97
CA TYR A 883 -22.86 -35.89 -24.09
C TYR A 883 -21.61 -36.52 -24.74
N ASP A 884 -21.12 -35.92 -25.81
CA ASP A 884 -19.87 -36.28 -26.48
C ASP A 884 -18.75 -35.36 -25.96
N ASP A 885 -17.85 -35.92 -25.13
CA ASP A 885 -16.79 -35.15 -24.48
C ASP A 885 -15.72 -34.66 -25.47
N GLU A 886 -15.42 -35.42 -26.52
CA GLU A 886 -14.43 -35.03 -27.53
C GLU A 886 -14.89 -33.82 -28.34
N ARG A 887 -16.20 -33.77 -28.69
CA ARG A 887 -16.78 -32.68 -29.46
C ARG A 887 -17.33 -31.55 -28.61
N HIS A 888 -17.48 -31.78 -27.31
CA HIS A 888 -18.23 -30.92 -26.40
C HIS A 888 -19.61 -30.56 -26.99
N ALA A 889 -20.41 -31.59 -27.28
CA ALA A 889 -21.69 -31.46 -27.95
C ALA A 889 -22.74 -32.41 -27.36
N LEU A 890 -24.00 -32.01 -27.41
CA LEU A 890 -25.14 -32.86 -27.05
C LEU A 890 -25.57 -33.63 -28.30
N VAL A 891 -25.70 -34.95 -28.20
CA VAL A 891 -25.99 -35.82 -29.35
C VAL A 891 -27.30 -36.55 -29.14
N CYS A 892 -28.18 -36.49 -30.14
CA CYS A 892 -29.40 -37.29 -30.13
C CYS A 892 -29.04 -38.77 -30.29
N VAL A 893 -29.48 -39.61 -29.34
CA VAL A 893 -29.17 -41.05 -29.31
C VAL A 893 -29.71 -41.80 -30.53
N ALA A 894 -30.84 -41.36 -31.09
CA ALA A 894 -31.51 -42.08 -32.19
C ALA A 894 -30.90 -41.83 -33.59
N CYS A 895 -30.35 -40.64 -33.84
CA CYS A 895 -29.86 -40.24 -35.16
C CYS A 895 -28.42 -39.73 -35.16
N GLU A 896 -27.76 -39.70 -33.99
CA GLU A 896 -26.38 -39.27 -33.80
C GLU A 896 -26.10 -37.83 -34.25
N THR A 897 -27.14 -36.99 -34.40
CA THR A 897 -26.98 -35.59 -34.78
C THR A 897 -26.45 -34.79 -33.59
N PRO A 898 -25.32 -34.05 -33.75
CA PRO A 898 -24.78 -33.20 -32.69
C PRO A 898 -25.49 -31.84 -32.64
N TYR A 899 -25.63 -31.32 -31.43
CA TYR A 899 -26.22 -30.04 -31.06
C TYR A 899 -25.30 -29.28 -30.10
N ASP A 900 -25.44 -27.96 -30.07
CA ASP A 900 -24.63 -27.09 -29.21
C ASP A 900 -24.84 -27.43 -27.72
N PRO A 901 -23.80 -27.33 -26.87
CA PRO A 901 -23.86 -27.62 -25.43
C PRO A 901 -24.54 -26.49 -24.63
N THR A 902 -25.73 -26.07 -25.06
CA THR A 902 -26.49 -24.95 -24.50
C THR A 902 -27.93 -25.38 -24.18
N PRO A 903 -28.72 -24.61 -23.41
CA PRO A 903 -30.11 -24.96 -23.12
C PRO A 903 -30.97 -25.09 -24.39
N ALA A 904 -30.71 -24.26 -25.40
CA ALA A 904 -31.36 -24.34 -26.69
C ALA A 904 -30.97 -25.62 -27.46
N GLY A 905 -29.69 -26.02 -27.39
CA GLY A 905 -29.21 -27.25 -27.98
C GLY A 905 -29.73 -28.51 -27.27
N LEU A 906 -29.88 -28.48 -25.94
CA LEU A 906 -30.52 -29.54 -25.16
C LEU A 906 -31.98 -29.73 -25.58
N ARG A 907 -32.75 -28.63 -25.69
CA ARG A 907 -34.14 -28.65 -26.18
C ARG A 907 -34.23 -29.21 -27.61
N ALA A 908 -33.29 -28.84 -28.48
CA ALA A 908 -33.24 -29.31 -29.86
C ALA A 908 -32.86 -30.80 -29.96
N ALA A 909 -31.94 -31.27 -29.11
CA ALA A 909 -31.53 -32.68 -29.05
C ALA A 909 -32.69 -33.57 -28.56
N MET A 910 -33.42 -33.12 -27.54
CA MET A 910 -34.62 -33.80 -27.03
C MET A 910 -35.73 -33.87 -28.09
N GLY A 911 -35.95 -32.78 -28.84
CA GLY A 911 -36.99 -32.71 -29.88
C GLY A 911 -36.58 -33.28 -31.25
N CYS A 912 -35.37 -33.81 -31.40
CA CYS A 912 -34.86 -34.23 -32.71
C CYS A 912 -35.60 -35.45 -33.28
N CYS A 913 -35.61 -36.55 -32.52
CA CYS A 913 -36.23 -37.82 -32.89
C CYS A 913 -37.22 -38.33 -31.84
N HIS A 914 -37.46 -37.55 -30.78
CA HIS A 914 -38.28 -37.91 -29.63
C HIS A 914 -39.30 -36.81 -29.35
N ASP A 915 -40.37 -37.17 -28.64
CA ASP A 915 -41.35 -36.19 -28.18
C ASP A 915 -40.80 -35.52 -26.91
N PRO A 916 -40.46 -34.21 -26.95
CA PRO A 916 -39.86 -33.53 -25.80
C PRO A 916 -40.81 -33.46 -24.60
N THR A 917 -42.12 -33.65 -24.79
CA THR A 917 -43.10 -33.70 -23.70
C THR A 917 -43.01 -34.97 -22.84
N THR A 918 -42.26 -35.98 -23.30
CA THR A 918 -42.04 -37.24 -22.57
C THR A 918 -40.81 -37.21 -21.66
N VAL A 919 -40.00 -36.16 -21.73
CA VAL A 919 -38.81 -35.97 -20.90
C VAL A 919 -39.18 -35.20 -19.64
N ASP A 920 -38.85 -35.74 -18.48
CA ASP A 920 -39.00 -35.05 -17.20
C ASP A 920 -37.99 -33.89 -17.12
N ARG A 921 -38.47 -32.67 -16.82
CA ARG A 921 -37.60 -31.50 -16.62
C ARG A 921 -36.55 -31.77 -15.55
N ALA A 922 -36.86 -32.57 -14.54
CA ALA A 922 -35.92 -32.91 -13.49
C ALA A 922 -34.68 -33.67 -14.01
N ASP A 923 -34.74 -34.28 -15.19
CA ASP A 923 -33.61 -35.00 -15.80
C ASP A 923 -32.75 -34.12 -16.72
N CYS A 924 -33.12 -32.84 -16.90
CA CYS A 924 -32.35 -31.84 -17.64
C CYS A 924 -31.35 -31.14 -16.70
N PRO A 925 -30.03 -31.19 -16.97
CA PRO A 925 -29.03 -30.49 -16.17
C PRO A 925 -28.87 -29.03 -16.60
N ILE A 926 -28.18 -28.23 -15.76
CA ILE A 926 -27.61 -26.96 -16.21
C ILE A 926 -26.52 -27.21 -17.27
N CYS A 927 -26.42 -26.36 -18.29
CA CYS A 927 -25.43 -26.53 -19.35
C CYS A 927 -24.15 -25.73 -19.10
N ASP A 928 -24.28 -24.43 -18.87
CA ASP A 928 -23.17 -23.47 -18.81
C ASP A 928 -22.76 -23.12 -17.37
N LEU A 929 -21.45 -23.04 -17.12
CA LEU A 929 -20.88 -22.57 -15.86
C LEU A 929 -19.91 -21.41 -16.13
N PRO A 930 -20.31 -20.13 -15.93
CA PRO A 930 -19.48 -18.99 -16.28
C PRO A 930 -18.37 -18.71 -15.25
N LEU A 931 -17.59 -19.74 -14.88
CA LEU A 931 -16.45 -19.62 -13.98
C LEU A 931 -15.29 -18.94 -14.71
N LYS A 932 -14.94 -17.72 -14.30
CA LYS A 932 -13.94 -16.88 -15.00
C LYS A 932 -12.50 -17.09 -14.53
N LEU A 933 -12.28 -18.07 -13.65
CA LEU A 933 -10.95 -18.36 -13.11
C LEU A 933 -10.07 -19.05 -14.15
N THR A 934 -8.85 -18.54 -14.29
CA THR A 934 -7.81 -19.17 -15.10
C THR A 934 -7.38 -20.51 -14.50
N TYR A 935 -6.77 -21.38 -15.31
CA TYR A 935 -6.23 -22.66 -14.84
C TYR A 935 -5.31 -22.49 -13.61
N THR A 936 -4.46 -21.47 -13.63
CA THR A 936 -3.55 -21.13 -12.52
C THR A 936 -4.31 -20.72 -11.26
N GLU A 937 -5.26 -19.78 -11.36
CA GLU A 937 -6.08 -19.34 -10.21
C GLU A 937 -6.88 -20.49 -9.58
N ARG A 938 -7.32 -21.46 -10.40
CA ARG A 938 -8.00 -22.67 -9.92
C ARG A 938 -7.07 -23.64 -9.21
N HIS A 939 -5.87 -23.86 -9.75
CA HIS A 939 -4.87 -24.71 -9.11
C HIS A 939 -4.34 -24.12 -7.79
N GLU A 940 -4.34 -22.79 -7.68
CA GLU A 940 -3.99 -22.04 -6.46
C GLU A 940 -5.15 -21.97 -5.46
N SER A 941 -6.39 -22.20 -5.88
CA SER A 941 -7.56 -22.21 -5.01
C SER A 941 -7.49 -23.35 -4.00
N ALA A 942 -7.87 -23.04 -2.75
CA ALA A 942 -8.02 -24.06 -1.71
C ALA A 942 -9.28 -24.92 -1.90
N ILE A 943 -10.15 -24.54 -2.83
CA ILE A 943 -11.42 -25.21 -3.14
C ILE A 943 -11.20 -26.12 -4.33
N SER A 944 -11.75 -27.35 -4.27
CA SER A 944 -11.71 -28.30 -5.39
C SER A 944 -12.34 -27.69 -6.65
N ASP A 945 -11.96 -28.17 -7.83
CA ASP A 945 -12.61 -27.74 -9.08
C ASP A 945 -14.14 -28.02 -9.05
N ALA A 946 -14.57 -29.11 -8.40
CA ALA A 946 -15.98 -29.41 -8.16
C ALA A 946 -16.63 -28.40 -7.20
N GLY A 947 -15.92 -28.01 -6.13
CA GLY A 947 -16.33 -26.95 -5.22
C GLY A 947 -16.46 -25.58 -5.90
N LEU A 948 -15.53 -25.22 -6.78
CA LEU A 948 -15.59 -23.98 -7.55
C LEU A 948 -16.75 -23.98 -8.54
N ARG A 949 -16.99 -25.10 -9.24
CA ARG A 949 -18.19 -25.28 -10.08
C ARG A 949 -19.46 -25.16 -9.27
N PHE A 950 -19.52 -25.76 -8.08
CA PHE A 950 -20.68 -25.69 -7.20
C PHE A 950 -20.97 -24.27 -6.72
N LEU A 951 -19.96 -23.54 -6.23
CA LEU A 951 -20.13 -22.14 -5.83
C LEU A 951 -20.59 -21.28 -7.01
N GLN A 952 -20.01 -21.47 -8.20
CA GLN A 952 -20.47 -20.77 -9.41
C GLN A 952 -21.90 -21.16 -9.77
N ALA A 953 -22.28 -22.43 -9.64
CA ALA A 953 -23.62 -22.91 -9.94
C ALA A 953 -24.66 -22.28 -9.00
N VAL A 954 -24.39 -22.27 -7.70
CA VAL A 954 -25.24 -21.66 -6.67
C VAL A 954 -25.35 -20.14 -6.90
N TYR A 955 -24.24 -19.46 -7.21
CA TYR A 955 -24.25 -18.03 -7.50
C TYR A 955 -25.08 -17.70 -8.75
N SER A 956 -24.94 -18.49 -9.82
CA SER A 956 -25.68 -18.27 -11.07
C SER A 956 -27.18 -18.56 -10.90
N ALA A 957 -27.52 -19.57 -10.09
CA ALA A 957 -28.89 -19.86 -9.68
C ALA A 957 -29.51 -18.73 -8.84
N HIS A 958 -28.76 -18.18 -7.89
CA HIS A 958 -29.16 -17.02 -7.10
C HIS A 958 -29.45 -15.80 -7.99
N GLN A 959 -28.62 -15.57 -9.01
CA GLN A 959 -28.80 -14.50 -10.01
C GLN A 959 -29.86 -14.83 -11.08
N GLN A 960 -30.57 -15.96 -10.97
CA GLN A 960 -31.60 -16.42 -11.91
C GLN A 960 -31.10 -16.47 -13.38
N GLN A 961 -29.86 -16.94 -13.58
CA GLN A 961 -29.24 -16.99 -14.91
C GLN A 961 -29.61 -18.26 -15.72
N TYR A 962 -30.18 -19.26 -15.07
CA TYR A 962 -30.62 -20.51 -15.72
C TYR A 962 -32.04 -20.38 -16.27
N ASP A 963 -32.35 -21.10 -17.33
CA ASP A 963 -33.69 -21.12 -17.92
C ASP A 963 -34.65 -21.93 -17.01
N PRO A 964 -35.63 -21.30 -16.34
CA PRO A 964 -36.52 -22.01 -15.41
C PRO A 964 -37.43 -23.02 -16.11
N THR A 965 -37.63 -22.91 -17.42
CA THR A 965 -38.51 -23.83 -18.18
C THR A 965 -37.87 -25.18 -18.47
N ILE A 966 -36.53 -25.26 -18.49
CA ILE A 966 -35.80 -26.47 -18.89
C ILE A 966 -34.63 -26.84 -17.96
N GLU A 967 -33.95 -25.88 -17.35
CA GLU A 967 -32.79 -26.13 -16.48
C GLU A 967 -33.18 -26.10 -14.99
N TYR A 968 -32.94 -24.97 -14.31
CA TYR A 968 -33.06 -24.84 -12.86
C TYR A 968 -33.95 -23.64 -12.50
N ASP A 969 -34.95 -23.88 -11.64
CA ASP A 969 -35.86 -22.88 -11.09
C ASP A 969 -35.69 -22.79 -9.56
N ILE A 970 -35.21 -21.65 -9.06
CA ILE A 970 -34.96 -21.39 -7.64
C ILE A 970 -36.22 -21.50 -6.76
N THR A 971 -37.42 -21.42 -7.34
CA THR A 971 -38.68 -21.47 -6.60
C THR A 971 -39.17 -22.90 -6.34
N ARG A 972 -38.73 -23.86 -7.15
CA ARG A 972 -39.20 -25.27 -7.09
C ARG A 972 -38.06 -26.26 -6.86
N ASP A 973 -36.88 -26.01 -7.41
CA ASP A 973 -35.78 -26.97 -7.47
C ASP A 973 -34.83 -26.86 -6.29
N SER A 974 -34.58 -27.99 -5.63
CA SER A 974 -33.56 -28.10 -4.59
C SER A 974 -32.17 -27.90 -5.19
N MET A 975 -31.33 -27.06 -4.58
CA MET A 975 -29.91 -26.90 -4.98
C MET A 975 -29.07 -28.17 -4.80
N ARG A 976 -29.62 -29.23 -4.19
CA ARG A 976 -29.07 -30.59 -4.30
C ARG A 976 -28.92 -31.06 -5.75
N ARG A 977 -29.77 -30.59 -6.66
CA ARG A 977 -29.63 -30.85 -8.11
C ARG A 977 -28.34 -30.26 -8.67
N LEU A 978 -27.95 -29.07 -8.18
CA LEU A 978 -26.68 -28.46 -8.58
C LEU A 978 -25.49 -29.28 -8.08
N GLU A 979 -25.61 -29.97 -6.93
CA GLU A 979 -24.59 -30.92 -6.45
C GLU A 979 -24.39 -32.06 -7.49
N GLU A 980 -25.50 -32.65 -7.95
CA GLU A 980 -25.53 -33.73 -8.96
C GLU A 980 -25.00 -33.30 -10.34
N TYR A 981 -25.21 -32.04 -10.74
CA TYR A 981 -24.79 -31.54 -12.05
C TYR A 981 -23.29 -31.23 -12.14
N VAL A 982 -22.67 -30.80 -11.05
CA VAL A 982 -21.26 -30.39 -11.05
C VAL A 982 -20.30 -31.48 -10.58
N GLY A 983 -20.85 -32.63 -10.17
CA GLY A 983 -20.11 -33.79 -9.68
C GLY A 983 -19.40 -33.53 -8.36
N ILE A 984 -20.01 -32.76 -7.45
CA ILE A 984 -19.48 -32.52 -6.10
C ILE A 984 -20.12 -33.49 -5.11
N ASP A 985 -19.32 -34.03 -4.19
CA ASP A 985 -19.85 -34.89 -3.15
C ASP A 985 -20.46 -34.10 -1.97
N ALA A 986 -21.35 -34.76 -1.21
CA ALA A 986 -22.03 -34.12 -0.09
C ALA A 986 -21.09 -33.70 1.05
N THR A 987 -19.93 -34.35 1.21
CA THR A 987 -18.93 -33.99 2.22
C THR A 987 -18.18 -32.71 1.85
N GLU A 988 -17.81 -32.52 0.58
CA GLU A 988 -17.21 -31.30 0.05
C GLU A 988 -18.19 -30.11 0.15
N VAL A 989 -19.50 -30.33 -0.07
CA VAL A 989 -20.52 -29.29 0.15
C VAL A 989 -20.58 -28.85 1.63
N ASP A 990 -20.48 -29.80 2.57
CA ASP A 990 -20.43 -29.47 3.99
C ASP A 990 -19.11 -28.75 4.35
N GLU A 991 -17.97 -29.11 3.74
CA GLU A 991 -16.71 -28.39 3.90
C GLU A 991 -16.79 -26.94 3.41
N LEU A 992 -17.42 -26.69 2.25
CA LEU A 992 -17.66 -25.32 1.75
C LEU A 992 -18.52 -24.49 2.73
N ARG A 993 -19.48 -25.14 3.41
CA ARG A 993 -20.32 -24.49 4.42
C ARG A 993 -19.55 -24.21 5.71
N GLU A 994 -18.75 -25.16 6.17
CA GLU A 994 -17.88 -25.00 7.34
C GLU A 994 -16.77 -23.98 7.12
N ALA A 995 -16.32 -23.82 5.87
CA ALA A 995 -15.39 -22.78 5.44
C ALA A 995 -16.05 -21.40 5.32
N GLY A 996 -17.37 -21.30 5.49
CA GLY A 996 -18.11 -20.04 5.40
C GLY A 996 -18.20 -19.48 3.98
N LEU A 997 -17.96 -20.28 2.95
CA LEU A 997 -18.03 -19.87 1.54
C LEU A 997 -19.46 -19.94 0.99
N VAL A 998 -20.30 -20.76 1.60
CA VAL A 998 -21.71 -20.89 1.26
C VAL A 998 -22.55 -21.12 2.52
N SER A 999 -23.70 -20.45 2.64
CA SER A 999 -24.63 -20.62 3.76
C SER A 999 -25.89 -21.37 3.31
N CYS A 1000 -26.41 -22.26 4.16
CA CYS A 1000 -27.70 -22.93 3.92
C CYS A 1000 -28.84 -22.07 4.48
N ASP A 1001 -29.66 -21.48 3.61
CA ASP A 1001 -30.76 -20.58 4.01
C ASP A 1001 -32.00 -21.34 4.48
N CYS A 1002 -32.32 -22.40 3.76
CA CYS A 1002 -33.43 -23.28 4.08
C CYS A 1002 -33.15 -24.71 3.60
N ARG A 1003 -33.73 -25.67 4.32
CA ARG A 1003 -33.85 -27.07 3.89
C ARG A 1003 -35.30 -27.44 3.55
N TYR A 1004 -36.24 -26.53 3.83
CA TYR A 1004 -37.67 -26.70 3.64
C TYR A 1004 -38.24 -25.38 3.09
N PRO A 1005 -39.07 -25.41 2.04
CA PRO A 1005 -39.64 -26.60 1.38
C PRO A 1005 -38.68 -27.38 0.47
N HIS A 1006 -37.56 -26.78 0.07
CA HIS A 1006 -36.42 -27.46 -0.56
C HIS A 1006 -35.11 -26.80 -0.09
N THR A 1007 -33.96 -27.37 -0.49
CA THR A 1007 -32.65 -26.85 -0.04
C THR A 1007 -32.20 -25.69 -0.91
N LEU A 1008 -31.92 -24.54 -0.28
CA LEU A 1008 -31.29 -23.39 -0.93
C LEU A 1008 -30.03 -22.97 -0.18
N TYR A 1009 -29.01 -22.65 -0.97
CA TYR A 1009 -27.73 -22.15 -0.54
C TYR A 1009 -27.52 -20.73 -1.06
N THR A 1010 -26.79 -19.91 -0.32
CA THR A 1010 -26.31 -18.58 -0.76
C THR A 1010 -24.80 -18.54 -0.69
N VAL A 1011 -24.16 -18.09 -1.76
CA VAL A 1011 -22.72 -17.86 -1.77
C VAL A 1011 -22.40 -16.62 -0.95
N THR A 1012 -21.56 -16.78 0.06
CA THR A 1012 -21.14 -15.67 0.94
C THR A 1012 -20.19 -14.72 0.20
N PRO A 1013 -19.88 -13.53 0.75
CA PRO A 1013 -18.88 -12.64 0.17
C PRO A 1013 -17.54 -13.35 -0.12
N ASP A 1014 -17.05 -14.14 0.84
CA ASP A 1014 -15.80 -14.91 0.69
C ASP A 1014 -15.91 -15.98 -0.40
N GLY A 1015 -17.07 -16.63 -0.53
CA GLY A 1015 -17.34 -17.59 -1.61
C GLY A 1015 -17.36 -16.93 -3.00
N ARG A 1016 -17.85 -15.70 -3.11
CA ARG A 1016 -17.86 -14.93 -4.38
C ARG A 1016 -16.46 -14.51 -4.80
N ASP A 1017 -15.66 -14.05 -3.84
CA ASP A 1017 -14.24 -13.76 -4.08
C ASP A 1017 -13.52 -15.03 -4.56
N ALA A 1018 -13.84 -16.18 -3.98
CA ALA A 1018 -13.23 -17.45 -4.35
C ALA A 1018 -13.55 -17.93 -5.78
N ILE A 1019 -14.69 -17.54 -6.36
CA ILE A 1019 -15.03 -17.80 -7.78
C ILE A 1019 -14.67 -16.62 -8.72
N GLY A 1020 -13.92 -15.63 -8.22
CA GLY A 1020 -13.42 -14.52 -9.03
C GLY A 1020 -14.45 -13.43 -9.36
N VAL A 1021 -15.57 -13.37 -8.63
CA VAL A 1021 -16.60 -12.34 -8.79
C VAL A 1021 -16.22 -11.10 -7.98
N ARG A 1022 -15.48 -10.17 -8.59
CA ARG A 1022 -15.05 -8.91 -7.93
C ARG A 1022 -16.12 -7.82 -7.99
N HIS A 1023 -16.35 -7.14 -6.87
CA HIS A 1023 -17.25 -6.00 -6.77
C HIS A 1023 -16.73 -4.77 -7.53
N ARG A 1024 -17.55 -4.22 -8.43
CA ARG A 1024 -17.49 -2.81 -8.84
C ARG A 1024 -18.76 -2.14 -8.32
N GLU A 1025 -18.63 -1.15 -7.43
CA GLU A 1025 -19.73 -0.23 -7.13
C GLU A 1025 -20.24 0.37 -8.45
N GLY A 1026 -21.54 0.19 -8.73
CA GLY A 1026 -22.21 0.71 -9.92
C GLY A 1026 -22.38 -0.25 -11.11
N VAL A 1027 -22.01 -1.55 -11.02
CA VAL A 1027 -22.26 -2.55 -12.09
C VAL A 1027 -23.22 -3.67 -11.66
N ALA A 1028 -23.47 -3.83 -10.35
CA ALA A 1028 -24.38 -4.85 -9.80
C ALA A 1028 -25.60 -4.28 -9.05
N HIS A 1029 -25.86 -2.97 -9.19
CA HIS A 1029 -27.05 -2.31 -8.64
C HIS A 1029 -27.69 -1.45 -9.73
N GLY A 1030 -28.96 -1.70 -10.01
CA GLY A 1030 -29.81 -0.95 -10.92
C GLY A 1030 -31.27 -1.28 -10.66
N ALA A 1031 -32.19 -0.43 -11.14
CA ALA A 1031 -33.63 -0.66 -11.05
C ALA A 1031 -33.99 -2.08 -11.49
N GLY A 1032 -34.68 -2.84 -10.64
CA GLY A 1032 -35.08 -4.23 -10.90
C GLY A 1032 -34.15 -5.33 -10.36
N ALA A 1033 -33.07 -5.01 -9.63
CA ALA A 1033 -32.16 -6.01 -9.02
C ALA A 1033 -31.96 -5.82 -7.51
N GLY A 1034 -31.95 -6.93 -6.78
CA GLY A 1034 -31.81 -7.01 -5.33
C GLY A 1034 -30.43 -6.68 -4.78
N ASP A 1035 -30.27 -6.79 -3.45
CA ASP A 1035 -29.01 -6.45 -2.77
C ASP A 1035 -28.00 -7.61 -2.83
N LEU A 1036 -26.70 -7.28 -2.89
CA LEU A 1036 -25.63 -8.29 -2.98
C LEU A 1036 -25.46 -9.16 -1.72
N SER A 1037 -26.07 -8.77 -0.61
CA SER A 1037 -26.16 -9.53 0.64
C SER A 1037 -27.49 -10.26 0.79
N GLU A 1038 -28.38 -10.17 -0.19
CA GLU A 1038 -29.63 -10.89 -0.20
C GLU A 1038 -29.38 -12.40 -0.27
N SER A 1039 -30.26 -13.15 0.38
CA SER A 1039 -30.19 -14.61 0.35
C SER A 1039 -31.02 -15.20 -0.78
N SER A 1040 -30.60 -16.33 -1.34
CA SER A 1040 -31.33 -17.14 -2.32
C SER A 1040 -32.77 -17.45 -1.90
N PHE A 1041 -33.02 -17.65 -0.59
CA PHE A 1041 -34.39 -17.87 -0.12
C PHE A 1041 -35.26 -16.60 -0.18
N HIS A 1042 -34.68 -15.42 0.05
CA HIS A 1042 -35.42 -14.16 -0.15
C HIS A 1042 -35.69 -13.94 -1.64
N VAL A 1043 -34.69 -14.12 -2.52
CA VAL A 1043 -34.88 -14.07 -3.99
C VAL A 1043 -36.03 -14.99 -4.44
N ALA A 1044 -36.09 -16.22 -3.92
CA ALA A 1044 -37.18 -17.14 -4.21
C ALA A 1044 -38.54 -16.63 -3.72
N MET A 1045 -38.62 -16.02 -2.53
CA MET A 1045 -39.85 -15.43 -2.01
C MET A 1045 -40.33 -14.22 -2.83
N VAL A 1046 -39.41 -13.37 -3.28
CA VAL A 1046 -39.72 -12.23 -4.17
C VAL A 1046 -40.25 -12.72 -5.50
N GLU A 1047 -39.64 -13.75 -6.07
CA GLU A 1047 -40.09 -14.34 -7.34
C GLU A 1047 -41.50 -14.94 -7.24
N VAL A 1048 -41.75 -15.77 -6.22
CA VAL A 1048 -43.08 -16.33 -5.97
C VAL A 1048 -44.11 -15.25 -5.63
N GLY A 1049 -43.70 -14.21 -4.90
CA GLY A 1049 -44.54 -13.05 -4.63
C GLY A 1049 -44.89 -12.26 -5.88
N SER A 1050 -43.96 -12.12 -6.82
CA SER A 1050 -44.20 -11.43 -8.09
C SER A 1050 -45.21 -12.18 -8.96
N GLN A 1051 -45.13 -13.51 -8.97
CA GLN A 1051 -46.09 -14.36 -9.68
C GLN A 1051 -47.49 -14.30 -9.06
N LEU A 1052 -47.59 -14.18 -7.73
CA LEU A 1052 -48.86 -13.93 -7.04
C LEU A 1052 -49.44 -12.58 -7.47
N LEU A 1053 -48.64 -11.52 -7.46
CA LEU A 1053 -49.07 -10.19 -7.89
C LEU A 1053 -49.53 -10.18 -9.35
N GLU A 1054 -48.82 -10.89 -10.23
CA GLU A 1054 -49.18 -11.02 -11.64
C GLU A 1054 -50.55 -11.72 -11.77
N ALA A 1055 -50.72 -12.87 -11.12
CA ALA A 1055 -51.94 -13.68 -11.20
C ALA A 1055 -53.17 -13.01 -10.57
N GLU A 1056 -53.00 -12.26 -9.47
CA GLU A 1056 -54.13 -11.64 -8.75
C GLU A 1056 -54.46 -10.22 -9.23
N TYR A 1057 -53.48 -9.47 -9.74
CA TYR A 1057 -53.66 -8.06 -10.07
C TYR A 1057 -53.40 -7.72 -11.55
N VAL A 1058 -52.53 -8.42 -12.27
CA VAL A 1058 -52.29 -8.13 -13.69
C VAL A 1058 -53.18 -8.99 -14.59
N ASP A 1059 -53.34 -10.26 -14.27
CA ASP A 1059 -54.21 -11.20 -14.99
C ASP A 1059 -55.70 -10.97 -14.71
N ASP A 1060 -56.06 -10.28 -13.62
CA ASP A 1060 -57.45 -9.89 -13.33
C ASP A 1060 -57.87 -8.67 -14.17
N PRO A 1061 -58.81 -8.82 -15.13
CA PRO A 1061 -59.29 -7.70 -15.95
C PRO A 1061 -60.00 -6.60 -15.15
N SER A 1062 -60.31 -6.84 -13.87
CA SER A 1062 -60.96 -5.88 -12.98
C SER A 1062 -59.97 -4.99 -12.20
N SER A 1063 -58.69 -5.35 -12.18
CA SER A 1063 -57.61 -4.60 -11.54
C SER A 1063 -56.98 -3.59 -12.50
N PRO A 1064 -56.54 -2.41 -12.00
CA PRO A 1064 -55.85 -1.41 -12.81
C PRO A 1064 -54.35 -1.70 -13.03
N ALA A 1065 -53.78 -2.74 -12.42
CA ALA A 1065 -52.36 -3.07 -12.58
C ALA A 1065 -52.07 -3.64 -13.97
N THR A 1066 -50.91 -3.30 -14.54
CA THR A 1066 -50.51 -3.68 -15.90
C THR A 1066 -49.22 -4.47 -15.98
N THR A 1067 -48.38 -4.38 -14.94
CA THR A 1067 -47.12 -5.12 -14.84
C THR A 1067 -46.73 -5.26 -13.37
N VAL A 1068 -45.99 -6.31 -13.06
CA VAL A 1068 -45.27 -6.44 -11.80
C VAL A 1068 -43.80 -6.06 -11.98
N GLU A 1069 -43.28 -5.28 -11.04
CA GLU A 1069 -41.88 -4.92 -10.97
C GLU A 1069 -41.27 -5.39 -9.63
N ARG A 1070 -40.14 -6.10 -9.71
CA ARG A 1070 -39.34 -6.51 -8.54
C ARG A 1070 -38.41 -5.39 -8.12
N TYR A 1071 -38.14 -5.28 -6.82
CA TYR A 1071 -37.24 -4.28 -6.25
C TYR A 1071 -37.63 -2.86 -6.69
N TYR A 1072 -38.91 -2.51 -6.51
CA TYR A 1072 -39.53 -1.27 -6.99
C TYR A 1072 -39.13 -0.06 -6.13
N GLU A 1073 -38.57 0.99 -6.75
CA GLU A 1073 -38.08 2.18 -6.04
C GLU A 1073 -39.23 3.10 -5.59
N VAL A 1074 -39.24 3.46 -4.31
CA VAL A 1074 -40.22 4.36 -3.70
C VAL A 1074 -39.52 5.48 -2.92
N ARG A 1075 -40.26 6.50 -2.45
CA ARG A 1075 -39.64 7.66 -1.79
C ARG A 1075 -38.87 7.31 -0.52
N GLU A 1076 -39.36 6.33 0.23
CA GLU A 1076 -38.83 5.94 1.54
C GLU A 1076 -37.95 4.67 1.48
N GLY A 1077 -37.60 4.20 0.28
CA GLY A 1077 -36.74 3.03 0.09
C GLY A 1077 -37.10 2.23 -1.16
N ARG A 1078 -37.14 0.91 -1.03
CA ARG A 1078 -37.45 -0.03 -2.12
C ARG A 1078 -38.38 -1.12 -1.61
N LEU A 1079 -39.42 -1.41 -2.38
CA LEU A 1079 -40.33 -2.54 -2.15
C LEU A 1079 -39.77 -3.79 -2.81
N ASP A 1080 -39.95 -4.96 -2.21
CA ASP A 1080 -39.45 -6.20 -2.80
C ASP A 1080 -40.16 -6.56 -4.11
N ALA A 1081 -41.47 -6.32 -4.20
CA ALA A 1081 -42.20 -6.31 -5.47
C ALA A 1081 -43.44 -5.39 -5.41
N ALA A 1082 -43.84 -4.85 -6.55
CA ALA A 1082 -45.04 -4.02 -6.69
C ALA A 1082 -45.77 -4.30 -8.01
N ALA A 1083 -47.09 -4.42 -7.95
CA ALA A 1083 -47.96 -4.37 -9.12
C ALA A 1083 -48.34 -2.92 -9.39
N VAL A 1084 -48.00 -2.41 -10.57
CA VAL A 1084 -48.16 -0.99 -10.92
C VAL A 1084 -49.11 -0.79 -12.09
N ASP A 1085 -49.84 0.34 -12.07
CA ASP A 1085 -50.69 0.76 -13.19
C ASP A 1085 -49.89 1.41 -14.33
N GLU A 1086 -50.55 1.80 -15.41
CA GLU A 1086 -49.93 2.47 -16.58
C GLU A 1086 -49.19 3.78 -16.22
N THR A 1087 -49.45 4.36 -15.04
CA THR A 1087 -48.82 5.60 -14.56
C THR A 1087 -47.64 5.36 -13.60
N GLY A 1088 -47.39 4.10 -13.24
CA GLY A 1088 -46.39 3.72 -12.23
C GLY A 1088 -46.89 3.89 -10.79
N ALA A 1089 -48.20 4.02 -10.55
CA ALA A 1089 -48.75 4.03 -9.20
C ALA A 1089 -48.87 2.60 -8.67
N VAL A 1090 -48.53 2.40 -7.39
CA VAL A 1090 -48.56 1.09 -6.73
C VAL A 1090 -50.00 0.68 -6.45
N VAL A 1091 -50.47 -0.38 -7.10
CA VAL A 1091 -51.81 -0.95 -6.91
C VAL A 1091 -51.81 -1.99 -5.80
N ALA A 1092 -50.78 -2.85 -5.77
CA ALA A 1092 -50.52 -3.81 -4.71
C ALA A 1092 -49.01 -3.91 -4.49
N ALA A 1093 -48.60 -4.09 -3.24
CA ALA A 1093 -47.21 -4.12 -2.83
C ALA A 1093 -46.89 -5.35 -2.00
N LEU A 1094 -45.64 -5.80 -2.07
CA LEU A 1094 -45.19 -7.03 -1.45
C LEU A 1094 -43.83 -6.89 -0.77
N GLU A 1095 -43.72 -7.45 0.43
CA GLU A 1095 -42.46 -7.62 1.18
C GLU A 1095 -42.21 -9.10 1.50
N ALA A 1096 -40.98 -9.55 1.32
CA ALA A 1096 -40.52 -10.92 1.49
C ALA A 1096 -39.67 -11.07 2.76
N GLU A 1097 -40.32 -11.30 3.89
CA GLU A 1097 -39.66 -11.18 5.18
C GLU A 1097 -38.98 -12.47 5.68
N ARG A 1098 -37.71 -12.32 6.07
CA ARG A 1098 -36.93 -13.35 6.78
C ARG A 1098 -36.67 -12.93 8.22
N ILE A 1099 -37.28 -13.65 9.16
CA ILE A 1099 -37.02 -13.43 10.59
C ILE A 1099 -35.54 -13.62 10.92
N ASN A 1100 -34.89 -12.50 11.22
CA ASN A 1100 -33.49 -12.39 11.63
C ASN A 1100 -33.40 -11.62 12.96
N ASN A 1101 -32.18 -11.29 13.42
CA ASN A 1101 -31.99 -10.62 14.71
C ASN A 1101 -32.48 -9.15 14.76
N ASP A 1102 -32.77 -8.53 13.60
CA ASP A 1102 -33.24 -7.15 13.48
C ASP A 1102 -34.74 -7.05 13.15
N ALA A 1103 -35.44 -8.18 13.13
CA ALA A 1103 -36.86 -8.27 12.80
C ALA A 1103 -37.76 -7.34 13.65
N SER A 1104 -37.39 -7.02 14.88
CA SER A 1104 -38.17 -6.11 15.73
C SER A 1104 -38.14 -4.66 15.26
N ARG A 1105 -37.16 -4.27 14.45
CA ARG A 1105 -37.00 -2.92 13.91
C ARG A 1105 -37.27 -2.86 12.41
N ALA A 1106 -36.75 -3.80 11.64
CA ALA A 1106 -36.92 -3.85 10.19
C ALA A 1106 -38.40 -4.00 9.80
N ILE A 1107 -39.13 -4.91 10.44
CA ILE A 1107 -40.53 -5.19 10.10
C ILE A 1107 -41.44 -3.95 10.26
N PRO A 1108 -41.37 -3.17 11.36
CA PRO A 1108 -42.09 -1.89 11.44
C PRO A 1108 -41.68 -0.87 10.38
N GLU A 1109 -40.38 -0.77 10.04
CA GLU A 1109 -39.89 0.15 9.01
C GLU A 1109 -40.43 -0.24 7.61
N ASP A 1110 -40.41 -1.53 7.27
CA ASP A 1110 -40.96 -2.04 6.00
C ASP A 1110 -42.50 -1.92 5.93
N TYR A 1111 -43.19 -2.08 7.06
CA TYR A 1111 -44.62 -1.79 7.14
C TYR A 1111 -44.92 -0.32 6.86
N ASP A 1112 -44.17 0.61 7.47
CA ASP A 1112 -44.39 2.05 7.30
C ASP A 1112 -44.10 2.46 5.83
N LYS A 1113 -43.08 1.85 5.22
CA LYS A 1113 -42.73 1.98 3.79
C LYS A 1113 -43.86 1.49 2.87
N LEU A 1114 -44.43 0.31 3.13
CA LEU A 1114 -45.59 -0.19 2.38
C LEU A 1114 -46.81 0.73 2.52
N ALA A 1115 -47.07 1.20 3.74
CA ALA A 1115 -48.21 2.05 4.04
C ALA A 1115 -48.14 3.43 3.35
N ALA A 1116 -46.93 3.96 3.14
CA ALA A 1116 -46.70 5.26 2.51
C ALA A 1116 -47.16 5.32 1.03
N GLU A 1117 -47.19 4.17 0.35
CA GLU A 1117 -47.60 4.07 -1.06
C GLU A 1117 -49.11 3.87 -1.24
N GLU A 1118 -49.86 3.77 -0.14
CA GLU A 1118 -51.33 3.59 -0.12
C GLU A 1118 -51.85 2.46 -1.05
N PRO A 1119 -51.27 1.24 -1.03
CA PRO A 1119 -51.69 0.18 -1.94
C PRO A 1119 -53.07 -0.38 -1.58
N ASN A 1120 -53.79 -0.94 -2.56
CA ASN A 1120 -55.04 -1.65 -2.31
C ASN A 1120 -54.81 -2.96 -1.52
N ALA A 1121 -53.61 -3.54 -1.63
CA ALA A 1121 -53.18 -4.70 -0.87
C ALA A 1121 -51.69 -4.61 -0.52
N ALA A 1122 -51.37 -4.92 0.74
CA ALA A 1122 -50.02 -4.94 1.27
C ALA A 1122 -49.71 -6.35 1.77
N ILE A 1123 -49.01 -7.12 0.94
CA ILE A 1123 -48.84 -8.56 1.07
C ILE A 1123 -47.47 -8.89 1.67
N TRP A 1124 -47.43 -9.81 2.63
CA TRP A 1124 -46.19 -10.29 3.21
C TRP A 1124 -45.98 -11.77 2.89
N ILE A 1125 -44.85 -12.10 2.27
CA ILE A 1125 -44.40 -13.48 2.05
C ILE A 1125 -43.40 -13.86 3.13
N VAL A 1126 -43.65 -14.95 3.85
CA VAL A 1126 -42.76 -15.43 4.91
C VAL A 1126 -42.41 -16.90 4.75
N LYS A 1127 -41.31 -17.34 5.38
CA LYS A 1127 -40.86 -18.74 5.30
C LYS A 1127 -41.92 -19.76 5.69
N ASN A 1128 -42.56 -19.56 6.84
CA ASN A 1128 -43.46 -20.53 7.45
C ASN A 1128 -44.42 -19.85 8.43
N ARG A 1129 -45.30 -20.65 9.05
CA ARG A 1129 -46.26 -20.15 10.05
C ARG A 1129 -45.60 -19.44 11.23
N GLU A 1130 -44.46 -19.93 11.72
CA GLU A 1130 -43.77 -19.31 12.85
C GLU A 1130 -43.30 -17.90 12.51
N ALA A 1131 -42.75 -17.71 11.30
CA ALA A 1131 -42.36 -16.41 10.78
C ALA A 1131 -43.56 -15.46 10.63
N ALA A 1132 -44.71 -15.96 10.15
CA ALA A 1132 -45.93 -15.16 10.06
C ALA A 1132 -46.36 -14.59 11.43
N HIS A 1133 -46.29 -15.41 12.49
CA HIS A 1133 -46.61 -14.93 13.85
C HIS A 1133 -45.56 -13.95 14.39
N ALA A 1134 -44.29 -14.13 14.03
CA ALA A 1134 -43.23 -13.21 14.41
C ALA A 1134 -43.41 -11.81 13.78
N VAL A 1135 -43.85 -11.73 12.52
CA VAL A 1135 -44.23 -10.45 11.88
C VAL A 1135 -45.35 -9.75 12.66
N ILE A 1136 -46.42 -10.47 12.99
CA ILE A 1136 -47.53 -9.91 13.77
C ILE A 1136 -47.06 -9.46 15.18
N GLU A 1137 -46.20 -10.24 15.84
CA GLU A 1137 -45.66 -9.91 17.16
C GLU A 1137 -44.79 -8.65 17.12
N ALA A 1138 -43.95 -8.49 16.09
CA ALA A 1138 -43.12 -7.31 15.87
C ALA A 1138 -43.97 -6.05 15.61
N LEU A 1139 -45.02 -6.15 14.80
CA LEU A 1139 -45.93 -5.04 14.51
C LEU A 1139 -46.87 -4.70 15.69
N ASN A 1140 -47.14 -5.66 16.57
CA ASN A 1140 -47.95 -5.46 17.78
C ASN A 1140 -47.14 -4.81 18.92
N THR A 1141 -45.83 -5.09 18.98
CA THR A 1141 -44.94 -4.65 20.07
C THR A 1141 -43.63 -4.03 19.56
N PRO A 1142 -43.69 -2.98 18.72
CA PRO A 1142 -42.47 -2.40 18.16
C PRO A 1142 -41.66 -1.61 19.21
N PRO A 1143 -40.34 -1.46 19.01
CA PRO A 1143 -39.44 -0.78 19.96
C PRO A 1143 -39.78 0.69 20.25
N ASP A 1144 -40.40 1.39 19.29
CA ASP A 1144 -40.88 2.77 19.44
C ASP A 1144 -42.20 2.89 20.22
N GLY A 1145 -42.81 1.75 20.56
CA GLY A 1145 -44.01 1.63 21.39
C GLY A 1145 -45.33 1.93 20.68
N GLN A 1146 -45.35 2.20 19.36
CA GLN A 1146 -46.59 2.45 18.61
C GLN A 1146 -47.03 1.19 17.82
N PRO A 1147 -48.06 0.44 18.25
CA PRO A 1147 -48.49 -0.74 17.51
C PRO A 1147 -49.03 -0.38 16.12
N ARG A 1148 -48.53 -1.05 15.07
CA ARG A 1148 -49.04 -0.96 13.69
C ARG A 1148 -50.26 -1.87 13.49
N VAL A 1149 -50.24 -3.03 14.14
CA VAL A 1149 -51.31 -4.02 14.08
C VAL A 1149 -51.72 -4.40 15.50
N GLU A 1150 -52.91 -4.00 15.93
CA GLU A 1150 -53.42 -4.29 17.27
C GLU A 1150 -53.94 -5.74 17.43
N LYS A 1151 -54.32 -6.39 16.33
CA LYS A 1151 -54.87 -7.75 16.34
C LYS A 1151 -53.75 -8.77 16.58
N SER A 1152 -54.01 -9.72 17.48
CA SER A 1152 -53.12 -10.86 17.72
C SER A 1152 -53.83 -12.18 17.46
N TYR A 1153 -53.07 -13.20 17.08
CA TYR A 1153 -53.56 -14.55 16.80
C TYR A 1153 -52.80 -15.55 17.69
N GLY A 1154 -53.46 -16.65 18.08
CA GLY A 1154 -52.76 -17.72 18.80
C GLY A 1154 -51.71 -18.39 17.90
N LYS A 1155 -50.55 -18.78 18.44
CA LYS A 1155 -49.41 -19.35 17.68
C LYS A 1155 -49.73 -20.58 16.81
N GLN A 1156 -50.89 -21.21 16.99
CA GLN A 1156 -51.36 -22.34 16.17
C GLN A 1156 -52.26 -21.93 14.99
N THR A 1157 -52.75 -20.70 14.95
CA THR A 1157 -53.58 -20.17 13.86
C THR A 1157 -52.77 -20.15 12.55
N ARG A 1158 -53.42 -20.55 11.44
CA ARG A 1158 -52.80 -20.55 10.11
C ARG A 1158 -52.82 -19.13 9.53
N PRO A 1159 -51.76 -18.68 8.83
CA PRO A 1159 -51.70 -17.33 8.26
C PRO A 1159 -52.86 -17.00 7.32
N ALA A 1160 -53.33 -17.97 6.53
CA ALA A 1160 -54.50 -17.83 5.65
C ALA A 1160 -55.85 -17.53 6.36
N VAL A 1161 -55.89 -17.52 7.70
CA VAL A 1161 -57.08 -17.16 8.49
C VAL A 1161 -56.89 -15.79 9.17
N PHE A 1162 -55.72 -15.16 8.98
CA PHE A 1162 -55.51 -13.79 9.43
C PHE A 1162 -56.48 -12.87 8.67
N THR A 1163 -57.02 -11.90 9.39
CA THR A 1163 -58.02 -10.94 8.90
C THR A 1163 -57.56 -9.57 9.37
N ILE A 1164 -56.57 -9.06 8.66
CA ILE A 1164 -55.91 -7.79 8.95
C ILE A 1164 -56.22 -6.87 7.77
N ASP A 1165 -56.59 -5.64 8.09
CA ASP A 1165 -56.94 -4.63 7.10
C ASP A 1165 -56.31 -3.35 7.61
N GLN A 1166 -55.01 -3.22 7.35
CA GLN A 1166 -54.17 -2.10 7.77
C GLN A 1166 -53.30 -1.65 6.60
N PRO A 1167 -52.96 -0.34 6.49
CA PRO A 1167 -52.29 0.21 5.31
C PRO A 1167 -51.01 -0.50 4.86
N GLY A 1168 -50.19 -1.01 5.79
CA GLY A 1168 -48.95 -1.73 5.48
C GLY A 1168 -49.05 -3.26 5.63
N LEU A 1169 -50.25 -3.79 5.93
CA LEU A 1169 -50.47 -5.24 6.04
C LEU A 1169 -51.95 -5.60 5.82
N THR A 1170 -52.24 -6.26 4.70
CA THR A 1170 -53.54 -6.89 4.42
C THR A 1170 -53.46 -8.41 4.58
N ASP A 1171 -52.45 -9.03 3.98
CA ASP A 1171 -52.35 -10.49 3.89
C ASP A 1171 -50.95 -11.00 4.22
N VAL A 1172 -50.89 -12.16 4.88
CA VAL A 1172 -49.64 -12.87 5.16
C VAL A 1172 -49.72 -14.27 4.58
N PHE A 1173 -48.88 -14.56 3.59
CA PHE A 1173 -48.77 -15.88 3.01
C PHE A 1173 -47.43 -16.53 3.37
N THR A 1174 -47.45 -17.85 3.51
CA THR A 1174 -46.19 -18.60 3.58
C THR A 1174 -45.70 -18.89 2.17
N PHE A 1175 -44.39 -18.83 1.92
CA PHE A 1175 -43.74 -19.16 0.65
C PHE A 1175 -44.32 -20.44 0.00
N GLN A 1176 -44.41 -21.53 0.76
CA GLN A 1176 -44.97 -22.79 0.28
C GLN A 1176 -46.44 -22.65 -0.19
N SER A 1177 -47.26 -21.88 0.52
CA SER A 1177 -48.67 -21.73 0.17
C SER A 1177 -48.84 -21.02 -1.17
N VAL A 1178 -48.05 -19.98 -1.43
CA VAL A 1178 -48.13 -19.24 -2.69
C VAL A 1178 -47.55 -20.07 -3.82
N ARG A 1179 -46.38 -20.69 -3.59
CA ARG A 1179 -45.76 -21.62 -4.53
C ARG A 1179 -46.73 -22.74 -4.94
N ASP A 1180 -47.25 -23.50 -3.98
CA ASP A 1180 -48.13 -24.65 -4.28
C ASP A 1180 -49.47 -24.22 -4.91
N THR A 1181 -49.90 -22.96 -4.75
CA THR A 1181 -51.17 -22.46 -5.33
C THR A 1181 -50.99 -21.94 -6.75
N HIS A 1182 -49.87 -21.25 -7.05
CA HIS A 1182 -49.66 -20.56 -8.32
C HIS A 1182 -48.67 -21.28 -9.25
N LEU A 1183 -47.74 -22.07 -8.71
CA LEU A 1183 -46.75 -22.80 -9.50
C LEU A 1183 -47.20 -24.23 -9.85
N ASP A 1184 -47.92 -24.94 -8.97
CA ASP A 1184 -48.39 -26.31 -9.22
C ASP A 1184 -49.77 -26.37 -9.93
N ALA A 1185 -50.47 -25.25 -10.06
CA ALA A 1185 -51.75 -25.17 -10.79
C ALA A 1185 -51.57 -25.11 -12.33
N SER A 1186 -50.34 -25.03 -12.81
CA SER A 1186 -49.99 -24.85 -14.22
C SER A 1186 -49.36 -26.09 -14.90
N GLU A 1187 -49.26 -27.23 -14.20
CA GLU A 1187 -48.89 -28.54 -14.80
C GLU A 1187 -50.11 -29.35 -15.26
#